data_AF-A0A928SS16-F1
#
_entry.id   AF-A0A928SS16-F1
#
_cell.length_a   1.000
_cell.length_b   1.000
_cell.length_c   1.000
_cell.angle_alpha   90.00
_cell.angle_beta   90.00
_cell.angle_gamma   90.00
#
_symmetry.space_group_name_H-M   'P 1'
#
loop_
_entity.id
_entity.type
_entity.pdbx_description
1 polymer ?
#
loop_
_entity_poly.entity_id
_entity_poly.type
_entity_poly.pdbx_seq_one_letter_code
_entity_poly.pdbx_strand_id
1 'polypeptide(L)'
;MSELFGAKLGVLAALCAFGLGCTETPVSLPLRSLERSGEVSFVCATSDGVGHDINACPDFDSTENRRHLYALVTQTLRGEVAVVDLSAGKVVDLDSSTPGFSFIPIGENPVDIVSTPGGVASFVGVAEVGKEGIFAIPTSCARPPAHDLTAWPACALPAAPGEMAIVIDPPAPDADGDPTTPAPVRASCDAAPSVDAATPGTALAATRADCAADLALEQTPAGRRKLIVTLPTMGMFAVLDAQSVLDREPGTFKPCDVERYVVLEPKLSDDVSQKVPSDLQAPGCVLPEVNYGPVPDTFTPHPAGIEVSDGRLFISDLGAPAVHVVDVSDPCSPLQGPPLRPVSFEERNRVVTSSQVAISPPTSKGERFAYVVDDFDGSVMIFDVTPGASDRTPIVRPGSPRLPFEPADRITYPAPARDVGFALRDVPIADPETGIATIGTSCDPDPGIPATSPGAKYRPNFDFTRGAAPRNLRGVFGFVMLSSGQVAVVDVEDYDAPCRRPVSTNSAPEENFRGCAGDAPQPEFFTLDNTASGKRTVSAELSCRVVEQHRSRSGRMLINSGELGVNAPSLRGVPKLSAPEGGTLAADLTDEGFKHPKLLAVEFENPEGGTQPVEVHIGTSLHTSAASPGSTNVLGVDPASAERPSVGLVLTEPRAFGGDEEMNLVYEGAFVPERKTGFPDWAAGTLTDHDAVFCNRGVQDSELVQDVGAELGVAAADLAAFASRHADVVTVTQGIPAENDSYWSAEKLPGGSCGGGTGKLAYFRCREAFGPADAPTALRDLRILEARQSQLTFEPKSYTDAADKARINELLFCCMGGGAAISYQVRAGQQWVLTGSGSGFRHHVVATGDDLRCVADCNPRRANQDSRVFEVSAKSCTAPPGVSGACAIGPATADDLACVLDSGTALGPGKPGAACIFHSLTHRFAVYRGNEPSKRDMVFSWIVTGGFTPLTANLAAQSRAVSPQSMVFVPQIGQLAVADGASEGLVLVSLDSVSVSRLFF
;
A
#
# COMPACT_ATOMS: atom_id res chain seq x y z
N MET A 1 8.94 -42.82 -40.25
CA MET A 1 7.80 -42.94 -41.20
C MET A 1 7.85 -41.70 -42.07
N SER A 2 8.68 -41.73 -43.11
CA SER A 2 8.32 -42.06 -44.52
C SER A 2 7.77 -40.81 -45.20
N GLU A 3 8.59 -40.02 -45.90
CA GLU A 3 8.93 -40.12 -47.36
C GLU A 3 7.69 -39.88 -48.27
N LEU A 4 7.70 -39.22 -49.44
CA LEU A 4 8.66 -39.23 -50.56
C LEU A 4 8.21 -38.21 -51.66
N PHE A 5 9.16 -37.41 -52.18
CA PHE A 5 9.42 -37.03 -53.61
C PHE A 5 8.62 -35.99 -54.41
N GLY A 6 9.41 -35.19 -55.17
CA GLY A 6 9.01 -34.60 -56.43
C GLY A 6 9.98 -33.58 -57.05
N ALA A 7 11.20 -33.99 -57.40
CA ALA A 7 12.16 -33.15 -58.13
C ALA A 7 11.91 -33.14 -59.65
N LYS A 8 12.07 -31.99 -60.32
CA LYS A 8 12.56 -31.92 -61.71
C LYS A 8 13.51 -30.74 -61.93
N LEU A 9 14.68 -31.13 -62.43
CA LEU A 9 15.82 -30.35 -62.88
C LEU A 9 15.54 -29.81 -64.30
N GLY A 10 15.97 -28.58 -64.59
CA GLY A 10 15.99 -28.01 -65.94
C GLY A 10 16.98 -26.85 -66.01
N VAL A 11 18.22 -27.15 -66.41
CA VAL A 11 19.34 -26.21 -66.60
C VAL A 11 19.20 -25.52 -67.95
N LEU A 12 19.30 -24.18 -67.99
CA LEU A 12 19.93 -23.48 -69.11
C LEU A 12 20.53 -22.15 -68.62
N ALA A 13 21.84 -22.00 -68.83
CA ALA A 13 22.61 -20.81 -68.51
C ALA A 13 22.51 -19.77 -69.65
N ALA A 14 22.38 -18.49 -69.31
CA ALA A 14 22.77 -17.38 -70.16
C ALA A 14 23.16 -16.16 -69.29
N LEU A 15 24.34 -15.62 -69.59
CA LEU A 15 25.07 -14.55 -68.92
C LEU A 15 24.45 -13.15 -69.12
N CYS A 16 24.76 -12.27 -68.16
CA CYS A 16 24.88 -10.80 -68.24
C CYS A 16 23.61 -9.92 -68.24
N ALA A 17 23.36 -9.23 -67.12
CA ALA A 17 23.46 -7.77 -67.03
C ALA A 17 23.38 -7.29 -65.56
N PHE A 18 24.27 -6.39 -65.19
CA PHE A 18 24.31 -5.72 -63.89
C PHE A 18 23.03 -4.92 -63.64
N GLY A 19 22.41 -5.16 -62.49
CA GLY A 19 21.43 -4.27 -61.87
C GLY A 19 21.60 -4.38 -60.36
N LEU A 20 22.43 -3.50 -59.80
CA LEU A 20 22.47 -3.25 -58.35
C LEU A 20 21.11 -2.68 -57.95
N GLY A 21 20.16 -3.55 -57.61
CA GLY A 21 18.98 -3.16 -56.85
C GLY A 21 19.38 -3.07 -55.39
N CYS A 22 19.69 -1.87 -54.91
CA CYS A 22 19.69 -1.60 -53.49
C CYS A 22 18.30 -1.93 -52.95
N THR A 23 18.16 -3.04 -52.22
CA THR A 23 17.08 -3.17 -51.24
C THR A 23 17.44 -2.24 -50.09
N GLU A 24 17.16 -0.95 -50.24
CA GLU A 24 16.90 -0.12 -49.07
C GLU A 24 15.67 -0.75 -48.41
N THR A 25 15.88 -1.49 -47.33
CA THR A 25 14.83 -1.62 -46.31
C THR A 25 14.39 -0.20 -46.01
N PRO A 26 13.12 0.18 -46.26
CA PRO A 26 12.66 1.51 -45.93
C PRO A 26 12.89 1.65 -44.42
N VAL A 27 13.83 2.51 -44.04
CA VAL A 27 13.92 2.98 -42.68
C VAL A 27 12.65 3.78 -42.49
N SER A 28 11.65 3.18 -41.84
CA SER A 28 10.50 3.92 -41.34
C SER A 28 11.05 4.88 -40.29
N LEU A 29 11.46 6.08 -40.73
CA LEU A 29 11.67 7.19 -39.83
C LEU A 29 10.33 7.42 -39.12
N PRO A 30 10.27 7.39 -37.77
CA PRO A 30 9.04 7.70 -37.06
C PRO A 30 8.63 9.12 -37.47
N LEU A 31 7.54 9.19 -38.24
CA LEU A 31 6.91 10.44 -38.64
C LEU A 31 6.32 11.03 -37.34
N ARG A 32 6.79 12.23 -36.96
CA ARG A 32 6.40 13.04 -35.78
C ARG A 32 5.21 12.48 -34.98
N SER A 33 5.50 11.92 -33.81
CA SER A 33 4.57 11.30 -32.84
C SER A 33 4.59 12.08 -31.51
N LEU A 34 3.64 11.82 -30.60
CA LEU A 34 3.55 12.39 -29.25
C LEU A 34 4.72 11.94 -28.34
N GLU A 35 5.93 12.40 -28.64
CA GLU A 35 7.16 12.09 -27.90
C GLU A 35 7.40 13.08 -26.76
N ARG A 36 7.58 12.57 -25.54
CA ARG A 36 7.75 13.38 -24.31
C ARG A 36 6.55 14.29 -23.99
N SER A 37 5.36 13.72 -23.96
CA SER A 37 4.20 14.41 -23.42
C SER A 37 4.42 14.82 -21.96
N GLY A 38 4.10 16.07 -21.64
CA GLY A 38 4.06 16.61 -20.28
C GLY A 38 2.60 16.71 -19.81
N GLU A 39 2.20 17.88 -19.32
CA GLU A 39 0.84 18.15 -18.85
C GLU A 39 -0.25 18.13 -19.93
N VAL A 40 -1.49 17.84 -19.51
CA VAL A 40 -2.68 17.77 -20.36
C VAL A 40 -3.83 18.60 -19.80
N SER A 41 -4.51 19.34 -20.69
CA SER A 41 -5.75 20.07 -20.38
C SER A 41 -6.87 19.75 -21.36
N PHE A 42 -8.12 20.00 -21.00
CA PHE A 42 -9.30 19.65 -21.80
C PHE A 42 -10.14 20.87 -22.14
N VAL A 43 -10.64 20.88 -23.39
CA VAL A 43 -11.50 21.94 -23.92
C VAL A 43 -12.69 21.33 -24.65
N CYS A 44 -13.90 21.84 -24.37
CA CYS A 44 -15.08 21.55 -25.16
C CYS A 44 -15.26 22.62 -26.23
N ALA A 45 -15.34 22.22 -27.50
CA ALA A 45 -15.55 23.17 -28.59
C ALA A 45 -16.27 22.54 -29.80
N THR A 46 -17.04 23.32 -30.55
CA THR A 46 -17.66 22.92 -31.82
C THR A 46 -16.64 22.84 -32.95
N SER A 47 -16.97 22.24 -34.10
CA SER A 47 -16.06 22.09 -35.25
C SER A 47 -15.53 23.40 -35.89
N ASP A 48 -16.16 24.53 -35.60
CA ASP A 48 -15.77 25.89 -35.99
C ASP A 48 -14.93 26.63 -34.92
N GLY A 49 -14.58 25.98 -33.80
CA GLY A 49 -13.65 26.52 -32.81
C GLY A 49 -14.29 27.37 -31.71
N VAL A 50 -15.63 27.37 -31.61
CA VAL A 50 -16.34 28.04 -30.53
C VAL A 50 -16.24 27.21 -29.25
N GLY A 51 -15.67 27.81 -28.20
CA GLY A 51 -15.56 27.21 -26.88
C GLY A 51 -16.91 27.09 -26.18
N HIS A 52 -17.09 26.01 -25.42
CA HIS A 52 -18.25 25.76 -24.58
C HIS A 52 -17.84 25.22 -23.22
N ASP A 53 -18.77 25.29 -22.26
CA ASP A 53 -18.64 24.62 -20.97
C ASP A 53 -18.27 23.15 -21.17
N ILE A 54 -17.24 22.69 -20.45
CA ILE A 54 -16.72 21.33 -20.60
C ILE A 54 -17.80 20.25 -20.42
N ASN A 55 -18.82 20.50 -19.59
CA ASN A 55 -19.93 19.57 -19.34
C ASN A 55 -20.92 19.47 -20.52
N ALA A 56 -20.81 20.35 -21.51
CA ALA A 56 -21.60 20.27 -22.74
C ALA A 56 -21.03 19.27 -23.77
N CYS A 57 -19.86 18.69 -23.49
CA CYS A 57 -19.20 17.71 -24.34
C CYS A 57 -19.22 16.31 -23.74
N PRO A 58 -19.15 15.24 -24.57
CA PRO A 58 -19.40 15.27 -26.01
C PRO A 58 -20.90 15.38 -26.34
N ASP A 59 -21.24 16.12 -27.40
CA ASP A 59 -22.62 16.19 -27.90
C ASP A 59 -22.84 15.07 -28.93
N PHE A 60 -23.51 13.99 -28.52
CA PHE A 60 -23.80 12.86 -29.41
C PHE A 60 -25.02 13.08 -30.30
N ASP A 61 -25.91 14.02 -29.93
CA ASP A 61 -27.26 14.17 -30.50
C ASP A 61 -27.31 15.16 -31.66
N SER A 62 -26.37 16.11 -31.75
CA SER A 62 -26.33 17.09 -32.85
C SER A 62 -25.40 16.67 -34.01
N THR A 63 -25.90 16.73 -35.24
CA THR A 63 -25.12 16.45 -36.46
C THR A 63 -24.54 17.69 -37.14
N GLU A 64 -25.10 18.89 -36.88
CA GLU A 64 -24.70 20.14 -37.55
C GLU A 64 -23.79 21.03 -36.69
N ASN A 65 -23.88 20.95 -35.35
CA ASN A 65 -23.05 21.70 -34.39
C ASN A 65 -22.45 20.75 -33.33
N ARG A 66 -21.89 19.64 -33.78
CA ARG A 66 -21.32 18.64 -32.88
C ARG A 66 -20.23 19.30 -32.03
N ARG A 67 -20.38 19.19 -30.72
CA ARG A 67 -19.38 19.62 -29.74
C ARG A 67 -18.41 18.49 -29.49
N HIS A 68 -17.13 18.78 -29.66
CA HIS A 68 -16.02 17.84 -29.54
C HIS A 68 -15.24 18.15 -28.27
N LEU A 69 -14.81 17.09 -27.60
CA LEU A 69 -13.88 17.16 -26.49
C LEU A 69 -12.46 17.04 -27.04
N TYR A 70 -11.66 18.08 -26.85
CA TYR A 70 -10.25 18.12 -27.23
C TYR A 70 -9.35 18.01 -26.00
N ALA A 71 -8.28 17.23 -26.11
CA ALA A 71 -7.17 17.24 -25.17
C ALA A 71 -6.01 18.05 -25.78
N LEU A 72 -5.44 18.94 -24.98
CA LEU A 72 -4.27 19.75 -25.31
C LEU A 72 -3.11 19.20 -24.49
N VAL A 73 -2.12 18.60 -25.15
CA VAL A 73 -1.02 17.88 -24.50
C VAL A 73 0.29 18.58 -24.79
N THR A 74 0.98 19.06 -23.76
CA THR A 74 2.31 19.70 -23.93
C THR A 74 3.35 18.68 -24.39
N GLN A 75 4.28 19.11 -25.23
CA GLN A 75 5.38 18.30 -25.78
C GLN A 75 6.70 18.95 -25.37
N THR A 76 7.29 18.43 -24.29
CA THR A 76 8.43 19.07 -23.59
C THR A 76 9.70 19.13 -24.44
N LEU A 77 9.91 18.14 -25.31
CA LEU A 77 11.12 18.05 -26.15
C LEU A 77 11.19 19.16 -27.21
N ARG A 78 10.04 19.58 -27.73
CA ARG A 78 9.95 20.47 -28.91
C ARG A 78 9.35 21.83 -28.60
N GLY A 79 8.76 22.00 -27.42
CA GLY A 79 8.10 23.25 -27.09
C GLY A 79 6.81 23.46 -27.87
N GLU A 80 6.00 22.40 -27.96
CA GLU A 80 4.76 22.38 -28.73
C GLU A 80 3.58 21.90 -27.85
N VAL A 81 2.35 22.16 -28.29
CA VAL A 81 1.12 21.58 -27.75
C VAL A 81 0.40 20.80 -28.84
N ALA A 82 0.23 19.51 -28.60
CA ALA A 82 -0.55 18.64 -29.46
C ALA A 82 -2.04 18.75 -29.14
N VAL A 83 -2.87 18.68 -30.19
CA VAL A 83 -4.33 18.73 -30.06
C VAL A 83 -4.88 17.35 -30.42
N VAL A 84 -5.62 16.73 -29.51
CA VAL A 84 -6.22 15.41 -29.71
C VAL A 84 -7.74 15.55 -29.64
N ASP A 85 -8.44 15.18 -30.71
CA ASP A 85 -9.91 15.13 -30.72
C ASP A 85 -10.36 13.79 -30.15
N LEU A 86 -10.80 13.79 -28.89
CA LEU A 86 -11.25 12.58 -28.19
C LEU A 86 -12.60 12.08 -28.71
N SER A 87 -13.42 12.99 -29.23
CA SER A 87 -14.72 12.67 -29.83
C SER A 87 -14.55 11.98 -31.19
N ALA A 88 -13.58 12.42 -32.00
CA ALA A 88 -13.25 11.77 -33.28
C ALA A 88 -12.21 10.64 -33.14
N GLY A 89 -11.52 10.53 -32.00
CA GLY A 89 -10.52 9.50 -31.74
C GLY A 89 -9.26 9.65 -32.60
N LYS A 90 -8.79 10.88 -32.83
CA LYS A 90 -7.59 11.16 -33.64
C LYS A 90 -6.75 12.32 -33.09
N VAL A 91 -5.44 12.27 -33.33
CA VAL A 91 -4.56 13.43 -33.19
C VAL A 91 -4.82 14.39 -34.36
N VAL A 92 -4.95 15.69 -34.06
CA VAL A 92 -5.21 16.73 -35.06
C VAL A 92 -3.89 17.18 -35.66
N ASP A 93 -3.77 17.06 -36.98
CA ASP A 93 -2.65 17.61 -37.75
C ASP A 93 -2.99 19.02 -38.23
N LEU A 94 -2.25 20.02 -37.76
CA LEU A 94 -2.53 21.43 -38.02
C LEU A 94 -2.12 21.89 -39.43
N ASP A 95 -1.18 21.18 -40.05
CA ASP A 95 -0.62 21.41 -41.37
C ASP A 95 -0.36 20.08 -42.09
N SER A 96 -1.41 19.59 -42.76
CA SER A 96 -1.36 18.40 -43.62
C SER A 96 -0.39 18.50 -44.81
N SER A 97 0.22 19.66 -45.07
CA SER A 97 1.22 19.80 -46.12
C SER A 97 2.64 19.38 -45.69
N THR A 98 2.87 19.28 -44.38
CA THR A 98 4.14 18.81 -43.80
C THR A 98 4.01 17.32 -43.40
N PRO A 99 4.93 16.42 -43.81
CA PRO A 99 4.85 15.01 -43.40
C PRO A 99 4.97 14.81 -41.88
N GLY A 100 4.02 14.07 -41.29
CA GLY A 100 3.90 13.81 -39.85
C GLY A 100 2.88 14.72 -39.17
N PHE A 101 2.68 14.58 -37.86
CA PHE A 101 1.81 15.51 -37.13
C PHE A 101 2.52 16.84 -36.88
N SER A 102 1.80 17.93 -37.13
CA SER A 102 2.20 19.30 -36.77
C SER A 102 1.38 19.79 -35.58
N PHE A 103 2.07 20.39 -34.61
CA PHE A 103 1.53 20.82 -33.32
C PHE A 103 1.70 22.34 -33.12
N ILE A 104 1.07 22.89 -32.08
CA ILE A 104 1.08 24.33 -31.79
C ILE A 104 2.42 24.72 -31.15
N PRO A 105 3.27 25.57 -31.76
CA PRO A 105 4.51 26.02 -31.11
C PRO A 105 4.22 27.01 -29.99
N ILE A 106 4.76 26.79 -28.79
CA ILE A 106 4.55 27.66 -27.60
C ILE A 106 5.83 28.10 -26.87
N GLY A 107 7.01 27.59 -27.24
CA GLY A 107 8.29 27.91 -26.58
C GLY A 107 8.94 26.69 -25.91
N GLU A 108 10.26 26.69 -25.73
CA GLU A 108 10.97 25.50 -25.24
C GLU A 108 10.62 25.17 -23.78
N ASN A 109 10.54 23.88 -23.42
CA ASN A 109 10.27 23.42 -22.04
C ASN A 109 8.94 23.93 -21.44
N PRO A 110 7.77 23.59 -22.03
CA PRO A 110 6.48 23.78 -21.38
C PRO A 110 6.41 22.97 -20.08
N VAL A 111 5.94 23.61 -19.00
CA VAL A 111 5.85 23.00 -17.67
C VAL A 111 4.43 22.63 -17.28
N ASP A 112 3.44 23.40 -17.73
CA ASP A 112 2.03 23.19 -17.38
C ASP A 112 1.08 23.85 -18.40
N ILE A 113 -0.16 23.37 -18.46
CA ILE A 113 -1.23 23.90 -19.30
C ILE A 113 -2.58 23.86 -18.57
N VAL A 114 -3.29 25.00 -18.55
CA VAL A 114 -4.64 25.10 -18.00
C VAL A 114 -5.61 25.70 -19.01
N SER A 115 -6.86 25.24 -18.99
CA SER A 115 -7.91 25.72 -19.88
C SER A 115 -9.04 26.36 -19.08
N THR A 116 -9.67 27.37 -19.65
CA THR A 116 -10.80 28.03 -19.01
C THR A 116 -12.05 27.12 -19.00
N PRO A 117 -12.92 27.20 -17.97
CA PRO A 117 -14.08 26.31 -17.85
C PRO A 117 -15.04 26.35 -19.05
N GLY A 118 -15.20 27.53 -19.66
CA GLY A 118 -16.01 27.72 -20.87
C GLY A 118 -15.29 27.41 -22.17
N GLY A 119 -14.04 26.91 -22.11
CA GLY A 119 -13.29 26.44 -23.26
C GLY A 119 -12.90 27.52 -24.27
N VAL A 120 -12.91 28.80 -23.90
CA VAL A 120 -12.57 29.90 -24.83
C VAL A 120 -11.06 30.01 -25.07
N ALA A 121 -10.24 29.70 -24.06
CA ALA A 121 -8.79 29.76 -24.18
C ALA A 121 -8.06 28.79 -23.24
N SER A 122 -6.79 28.56 -23.56
CA SER A 122 -5.86 27.81 -22.72
C SER A 122 -4.57 28.62 -22.51
N PHE A 123 -3.89 28.40 -21.40
CA PHE A 123 -2.66 29.08 -21.02
C PHE A 123 -1.57 28.06 -20.76
N VAL A 124 -0.37 28.30 -21.31
CA VAL A 124 0.79 27.42 -21.19
C VAL A 124 1.91 28.15 -20.46
N GLY A 125 2.43 27.54 -19.40
CA GLY A 125 3.60 27.99 -18.68
C GLY A 125 4.86 27.46 -19.36
N VAL A 126 5.82 28.34 -19.65
CA VAL A 126 7.04 28.01 -20.38
C VAL A 126 8.26 28.41 -19.56
N ALA A 127 9.16 27.44 -19.33
CA ALA A 127 10.38 27.61 -18.54
C ALA A 127 11.64 27.62 -19.42
N GLU A 128 11.54 28.17 -20.63
CA GLU A 128 12.69 28.44 -21.50
C GLU A 128 13.62 29.43 -20.79
N VAL A 129 14.90 29.07 -20.65
CA VAL A 129 15.88 29.90 -19.92
C VAL A 129 16.03 31.26 -20.59
N GLY A 130 15.71 32.33 -19.85
CA GLY A 130 15.73 33.71 -20.34
C GLY A 130 14.49 34.13 -21.14
N LYS A 131 13.50 33.25 -21.30
CA LYS A 131 12.16 33.53 -21.86
C LYS A 131 11.06 32.88 -21.03
N GLU A 132 11.21 32.91 -19.72
CA GLU A 132 10.22 32.39 -18.79
C GLU A 132 8.92 33.21 -18.90
N GLY A 133 7.78 32.56 -19.07
CA GLY A 133 6.53 33.29 -19.29
C GLY A 133 5.31 32.44 -19.56
N ILE A 134 4.22 33.12 -19.91
CA ILE A 134 2.91 32.54 -20.22
C ILE A 134 2.55 32.81 -21.68
N PHE A 135 2.09 31.77 -22.37
CA PHE A 135 1.52 31.85 -23.72
C PHE A 135 0.04 31.53 -23.66
N ALA A 136 -0.79 32.33 -24.33
CA ALA A 136 -2.23 32.09 -24.40
C ALA A 136 -2.63 31.57 -25.79
N ILE A 137 -3.42 30.50 -25.80
CA ILE A 137 -3.94 29.84 -26.98
C ILE A 137 -5.46 30.06 -27.03
N PRO A 138 -5.96 30.96 -27.88
CA PRO A 138 -7.38 31.01 -28.23
C PRO A 138 -7.85 29.68 -28.82
N THR A 139 -8.94 29.10 -28.29
CA THR A 139 -9.50 27.84 -28.80
C THR A 139 -9.90 27.93 -30.27
N SER A 140 -10.32 29.12 -30.71
CA SER A 140 -10.64 29.44 -32.10
C SER A 140 -9.47 29.23 -33.06
N CYS A 141 -8.22 29.22 -32.56
CA CYS A 141 -7.00 29.01 -33.33
C CYS A 141 -6.20 27.76 -32.94
N ALA A 142 -6.71 26.91 -32.05
CA ALA A 142 -6.09 25.62 -31.74
C ALA A 142 -6.33 24.56 -32.83
N ARG A 143 -6.35 24.97 -34.12
CA ARG A 143 -6.85 24.20 -35.27
C ARG A 143 -6.15 24.59 -36.58
N PRO A 144 -6.26 23.77 -37.65
CA PRO A 144 -5.71 24.11 -38.96
C PRO A 144 -6.29 25.44 -39.48
N PRO A 145 -5.48 26.26 -40.20
CA PRO A 145 -4.09 26.00 -40.57
C PRO A 145 -3.10 26.23 -39.42
N ALA A 146 -1.90 25.65 -39.50
CA ALA A 146 -0.85 25.85 -38.50
C ALA A 146 -0.45 27.33 -38.36
N HIS A 147 -0.28 27.75 -37.12
CA HIS A 147 0.18 29.07 -36.73
C HIS A 147 1.63 29.01 -36.20
N ASP A 148 2.38 30.10 -36.35
CA ASP A 148 3.73 30.20 -35.78
C ASP A 148 3.71 30.76 -34.34
N LEU A 149 4.87 30.76 -33.67
CA LEU A 149 5.00 31.26 -32.30
C LEU A 149 4.59 32.74 -32.16
N THR A 150 4.68 33.53 -33.24
CA THR A 150 4.34 34.97 -33.22
C THR A 150 2.84 35.23 -33.30
N ALA A 151 2.03 34.20 -33.57
CA ALA A 151 0.58 34.28 -33.57
C ALA A 151 -0.02 34.32 -32.16
N TRP A 152 0.75 33.99 -31.12
CA TRP A 152 0.23 33.87 -29.75
C TRP A 152 0.44 35.14 -28.92
N PRO A 153 -0.59 35.61 -28.19
CA PRO A 153 -0.40 36.52 -27.07
C PRO A 153 0.48 35.85 -26.00
N ALA A 154 1.52 36.57 -25.54
CA ALA A 154 2.43 36.07 -24.54
C ALA A 154 2.95 37.18 -23.62
N CYS A 155 3.43 36.80 -22.45
CA CYS A 155 4.09 37.73 -21.54
C CYS A 155 5.17 37.06 -20.70
N ALA A 156 6.20 37.83 -20.32
CA ALA A 156 7.35 37.36 -19.56
C ALA A 156 7.08 37.38 -18.04
N LEU A 157 7.54 36.35 -17.36
CA LEU A 157 7.55 36.23 -15.89
C LEU A 157 8.95 36.50 -15.34
N PRO A 158 9.08 36.89 -14.06
CA PRO A 158 10.38 37.16 -13.44
C PRO A 158 11.20 35.89 -13.13
N ALA A 159 10.56 34.71 -13.19
CA ALA A 159 11.18 33.41 -12.96
C ALA A 159 10.40 32.32 -13.72
N ALA A 160 10.97 31.13 -13.81
CA ALA A 160 10.32 29.98 -14.42
C ALA A 160 8.98 29.70 -13.72
N PRO A 161 7.86 29.57 -14.47
CA PRO A 161 6.59 29.17 -13.89
C PRO A 161 6.67 27.71 -13.40
N GLY A 162 5.90 27.39 -12.37
CA GLY A 162 5.53 26.02 -12.00
C GLY A 162 4.10 25.72 -12.44
N GLU A 163 3.36 24.96 -11.63
CA GLU A 163 1.95 24.68 -11.87
C GLU A 163 1.06 25.94 -11.80
N MET A 164 -0.03 25.87 -12.55
CA MET A 164 -0.99 26.93 -12.78
C MET A 164 -2.42 26.44 -12.50
N ALA A 165 -3.30 27.39 -12.18
CA ALA A 165 -4.72 27.10 -12.01
C ALA A 165 -5.58 28.29 -12.45
N ILE A 166 -6.78 28.02 -12.96
CA ILE A 166 -7.78 29.05 -13.20
C ILE A 166 -8.69 29.16 -11.97
N VAL A 167 -8.78 30.37 -11.41
CA VAL A 167 -9.73 30.71 -10.35
C VAL A 167 -10.69 31.78 -10.82
N ILE A 168 -11.84 31.88 -10.16
CA ILE A 168 -12.91 32.80 -10.55
C ILE A 168 -13.01 33.91 -9.52
N ASP A 169 -12.84 35.14 -9.97
CA ASP A 169 -13.19 36.34 -9.23
C ASP A 169 -14.72 36.53 -9.33
N PRO A 170 -15.48 36.38 -8.23
CA PRO A 170 -16.93 36.41 -8.27
C PRO A 170 -17.45 37.80 -8.68
N PRO A 171 -18.61 37.87 -9.35
CA PRO A 171 -19.26 39.14 -9.64
C PRO A 171 -19.66 39.86 -8.34
N ALA A 172 -19.67 41.19 -8.38
CA ALA A 172 -20.21 41.97 -7.29
C ALA A 172 -21.73 41.71 -7.16
N PRO A 173 -22.30 41.82 -5.94
CA PRO A 173 -23.74 41.67 -5.75
C PRO A 173 -24.49 42.63 -6.66
N ASP A 174 -25.39 42.11 -7.49
CA ASP A 174 -26.20 42.92 -8.37
C ASP A 174 -27.13 43.81 -7.54
N ALA A 175 -27.01 45.13 -7.71
CA ALA A 175 -27.83 46.10 -7.00
C ALA A 175 -29.25 46.20 -7.59
N ASP A 176 -29.44 45.79 -8.85
CA ASP A 176 -30.69 45.99 -9.60
C ASP A 176 -31.55 44.70 -9.67
N GLY A 177 -30.94 43.53 -9.44
CA GLY A 177 -31.62 42.23 -9.37
C GLY A 177 -32.24 41.76 -10.69
N ASP A 178 -31.81 42.34 -11.81
CA ASP A 178 -32.30 42.02 -13.15
C ASP A 178 -31.44 40.90 -13.75
N PRO A 179 -31.99 39.68 -13.96
CA PRO A 179 -31.25 38.56 -14.52
C PRO A 179 -30.83 38.75 -15.98
N THR A 180 -31.25 39.83 -16.65
CA THR A 180 -30.90 40.14 -18.05
C THR A 180 -29.68 41.04 -18.20
N THR A 181 -29.22 41.70 -17.13
CA THR A 181 -27.98 42.48 -17.12
C THR A 181 -26.82 41.66 -16.56
N PRO A 182 -25.65 41.64 -17.21
CA PRO A 182 -24.47 40.97 -16.65
C PRO A 182 -24.12 41.60 -15.30
N ALA A 183 -23.94 40.76 -14.27
CA ALA A 183 -23.50 41.24 -12.97
C ALA A 183 -22.11 41.91 -13.10
N PRO A 184 -21.88 43.06 -12.47
CA PRO A 184 -20.62 43.79 -12.62
C PRO A 184 -19.44 42.98 -12.06
N VAL A 185 -18.36 42.88 -12.84
CA VAL A 185 -17.12 42.19 -12.46
C VAL A 185 -15.95 43.16 -12.44
N ARG A 186 -14.90 42.84 -11.69
CA ARG A 186 -13.66 43.63 -11.71
C ARG A 186 -12.87 43.33 -12.98
N ALA A 187 -12.51 44.38 -13.74
CA ALA A 187 -11.62 44.23 -14.91
C ALA A 187 -10.19 43.88 -14.50
N SER A 188 -9.76 44.38 -13.33
CA SER A 188 -8.51 44.03 -12.67
C SER A 188 -8.70 44.14 -11.15
N CYS A 189 -7.78 43.59 -10.36
CA CYS A 189 -7.89 43.61 -8.90
C CYS A 189 -7.91 45.02 -8.27
N ASP A 190 -7.40 46.03 -8.98
CA ASP A 190 -7.42 47.43 -8.55
C ASP A 190 -8.56 48.25 -9.19
N ALA A 191 -9.33 47.64 -10.10
CA ALA A 191 -10.46 48.27 -10.75
C ALA A 191 -11.76 48.11 -9.94
N ALA A 192 -12.63 49.13 -10.01
CA ALA A 192 -13.99 49.00 -9.52
C ALA A 192 -14.79 48.00 -10.38
N PRO A 193 -15.73 47.25 -9.81
CA PRO A 193 -16.63 46.39 -10.58
C PRO A 193 -17.40 47.20 -11.63
N SER A 194 -17.45 46.71 -12.86
CA SER A 194 -18.19 47.34 -13.96
C SER A 194 -18.91 46.31 -14.83
N VAL A 195 -20.02 46.73 -15.43
CA VAL A 195 -20.76 45.92 -16.41
C VAL A 195 -19.99 45.78 -17.72
N ASP A 196 -19.18 46.78 -18.09
CA ASP A 196 -18.37 46.75 -19.31
C ASP A 196 -17.38 45.57 -19.29
N ALA A 197 -16.75 45.31 -18.15
CA ALA A 197 -15.82 44.20 -17.97
C ALA A 197 -16.47 42.80 -18.06
N ALA A 198 -17.79 42.76 -17.89
CA ALA A 198 -18.63 41.56 -18.05
C ALA A 198 -19.32 41.51 -19.43
N THR A 199 -19.14 42.53 -20.28
CA THR A 199 -19.86 42.65 -21.56
C THR A 199 -19.02 42.07 -22.70
N PRO A 200 -19.50 41.03 -23.42
CA PRO A 200 -18.80 40.48 -24.57
C PRO A 200 -18.57 41.49 -25.70
N GLY A 201 -17.48 41.31 -26.44
CA GLY A 201 -17.08 42.13 -27.58
C GLY A 201 -16.33 43.42 -27.22
N THR A 202 -16.13 43.68 -25.92
CA THR A 202 -15.43 44.89 -25.43
C THR A 202 -13.92 44.69 -25.28
N ALA A 203 -13.46 43.44 -25.15
CA ALA A 203 -12.05 43.11 -24.99
C ALA A 203 -11.27 43.28 -26.30
N LEU A 204 -9.98 43.62 -26.21
CA LEU A 204 -9.12 43.79 -27.40
C LEU A 204 -9.02 42.48 -28.17
N ALA A 205 -8.83 41.35 -27.47
CA ALA A 205 -8.76 40.03 -28.08
C ALA A 205 -10.09 39.61 -28.75
N ALA A 206 -11.24 40.15 -28.34
CA ALA A 206 -12.54 39.87 -28.94
C ALA A 206 -12.68 40.46 -30.36
N THR A 207 -11.93 41.53 -30.65
CA THR A 207 -12.02 42.28 -31.91
C THR A 207 -10.99 41.88 -32.96
N ARG A 208 -10.15 40.88 -32.67
CA ARG A 208 -9.13 40.41 -33.60
C ARG A 208 -9.76 39.69 -34.78
N ALA A 209 -9.25 39.98 -35.98
CA ALA A 209 -9.70 39.32 -37.21
C ALA A 209 -9.35 37.82 -37.21
N ASP A 210 -8.19 37.47 -36.64
CA ASP A 210 -7.71 36.11 -36.46
C ASP A 210 -7.61 35.79 -34.96
N CYS A 211 -8.00 34.58 -34.56
CA CYS A 211 -7.90 34.09 -33.17
C CYS A 211 -8.63 34.93 -32.12
N ALA A 212 -9.87 35.34 -32.42
CA ALA A 212 -10.70 36.06 -31.45
C ALA A 212 -10.91 35.22 -30.17
N ALA A 213 -10.71 35.86 -29.01
CA ALA A 213 -10.92 35.26 -27.70
C ALA A 213 -11.50 36.29 -26.73
N ASP A 214 -12.62 35.95 -26.11
CA ASP A 214 -13.29 36.79 -25.14
C ASP A 214 -13.83 35.97 -23.98
N LEU A 215 -13.17 36.08 -22.83
CA LEU A 215 -13.56 35.34 -21.63
C LEU A 215 -14.88 35.84 -21.03
N ALA A 216 -15.39 37.01 -21.43
CA ALA A 216 -16.71 37.48 -21.02
C ALA A 216 -17.86 36.64 -21.63
N LEU A 217 -17.57 35.83 -22.68
CA LEU A 217 -18.52 34.85 -23.22
C LEU A 217 -18.79 33.70 -22.25
N GLU A 218 -17.91 33.46 -21.27
CA GLU A 218 -18.07 32.39 -20.31
C GLU A 218 -18.96 32.82 -19.14
N GLN A 219 -20.25 32.50 -19.20
CA GLN A 219 -21.20 32.90 -18.15
C GLN A 219 -21.34 31.89 -17.01
N THR A 220 -20.73 30.70 -17.13
CA THR A 220 -20.82 29.64 -16.12
C THR A 220 -19.43 28.99 -15.95
N PRO A 221 -18.85 28.99 -14.73
CA PRO A 221 -19.27 29.78 -13.56
C PRO A 221 -19.23 31.30 -13.85
N ALA A 222 -20.05 32.08 -13.14
CA ALA A 222 -20.09 33.53 -13.31
C ALA A 222 -18.90 34.20 -12.61
N GLY A 223 -18.31 35.22 -13.25
CA GLY A 223 -17.19 35.98 -12.69
C GLY A 223 -16.05 36.23 -13.69
N ARG A 224 -14.99 36.91 -13.24
CA ARG A 224 -13.80 37.17 -14.03
C ARG A 224 -12.78 36.05 -13.83
N ARG A 225 -12.18 35.54 -14.91
CA ARG A 225 -11.16 34.47 -14.84
C ARG A 225 -9.82 35.05 -14.43
N LYS A 226 -9.22 34.50 -13.37
CA LYS A 226 -7.87 34.82 -12.92
C LYS A 226 -6.98 33.59 -13.07
N LEU A 227 -5.74 33.81 -13.49
CA LEU A 227 -4.73 32.79 -13.63
C LEU A 227 -3.79 32.86 -12.43
N ILE A 228 -3.70 31.77 -11.69
CA ILE A 228 -2.69 31.57 -10.65
C ILE A 228 -1.50 30.87 -11.28
N VAL A 229 -0.29 31.37 -11.01
CA VAL A 229 0.96 30.79 -11.51
C VAL A 229 1.96 30.71 -10.35
N THR A 230 2.40 29.50 -10.00
CA THR A 230 3.47 29.34 -9.01
C THR A 230 4.81 29.76 -9.60
N LEU A 231 5.69 30.32 -8.76
CA LEU A 231 7.06 30.71 -9.09
C LEU A 231 8.02 29.99 -8.13
N PRO A 232 8.39 28.72 -8.40
CA PRO A 232 9.05 27.85 -7.44
C PRO A 232 10.36 28.40 -6.87
N THR A 233 11.21 28.97 -7.74
CA THR A 233 12.51 29.53 -7.33
C THR A 233 12.39 30.80 -6.49
N MET A 234 11.22 31.41 -6.45
CA MET A 234 10.92 32.62 -5.66
C MET A 234 10.08 32.32 -4.41
N GLY A 235 9.62 31.08 -4.20
CA GLY A 235 8.81 30.70 -3.04
C GLY A 235 7.46 31.43 -2.97
N MET A 236 6.82 31.69 -4.11
CA MET A 236 5.61 32.51 -4.20
C MET A 236 4.71 32.09 -5.35
N PHE A 237 3.51 32.68 -5.44
CA PHE A 237 2.68 32.62 -6.64
C PHE A 237 2.22 34.01 -7.09
N ALA A 238 1.91 34.13 -8.37
CA ALA A 238 1.37 35.31 -9.03
C ALA A 238 -0.11 35.10 -9.37
N VAL A 239 -0.90 36.18 -9.24
CA VAL A 239 -2.28 36.25 -9.74
C VAL A 239 -2.30 37.21 -10.93
N LEU A 240 -2.80 36.73 -12.07
CA LEU A 240 -2.93 37.49 -13.30
C LEU A 240 -4.39 37.54 -13.76
N ASP A 241 -4.79 38.63 -14.42
CA ASP A 241 -6.06 38.66 -15.14
C ASP A 241 -5.92 37.87 -16.45
N ALA A 242 -6.67 36.78 -16.60
CA ALA A 242 -6.51 35.86 -17.73
C ALA A 242 -6.81 36.55 -19.09
N GLN A 243 -7.78 37.46 -19.11
CA GLN A 243 -8.11 38.23 -20.31
C GLN A 243 -7.01 39.25 -20.64
N SER A 244 -6.33 39.84 -19.66
CA SER A 244 -5.20 40.75 -19.91
C SER A 244 -4.04 40.08 -20.64
N VAL A 245 -3.82 38.78 -20.41
CA VAL A 245 -2.82 37.97 -21.14
C VAL A 245 -3.28 37.77 -22.59
N LEU A 246 -4.57 37.44 -22.80
CA LEU A 246 -5.16 37.34 -24.13
C LEU A 246 -5.11 38.66 -24.89
N ASP A 247 -5.32 39.80 -24.23
CA ASP A 247 -5.34 41.14 -24.83
C ASP A 247 -3.96 41.63 -25.29
N ARG A 248 -2.87 40.92 -24.94
CA ARG A 248 -1.51 41.23 -25.41
C ARG A 248 -1.39 41.13 -26.93
N GLU A 249 -0.63 42.04 -27.52
CA GLU A 249 -0.30 42.00 -28.94
C GLU A 249 0.52 40.73 -29.25
N PRO A 250 0.04 39.86 -30.16
CA PRO A 250 0.76 38.65 -30.54
C PRO A 250 2.20 38.92 -30.99
N GLY A 251 3.11 38.01 -30.66
CA GLY A 251 4.53 38.12 -31.00
C GLY A 251 5.32 39.10 -30.14
N THR A 252 4.68 39.76 -29.16
CA THR A 252 5.37 40.52 -28.11
C THR A 252 5.60 39.64 -26.88
N PHE A 253 6.72 39.87 -26.18
CA PHE A 253 7.07 39.15 -24.95
C PHE A 253 7.42 40.14 -23.83
N LYS A 254 6.54 41.12 -23.62
CA LYS A 254 6.69 42.13 -22.55
C LYS A 254 6.36 41.50 -21.19
N PRO A 255 6.85 42.05 -20.06
CA PRO A 255 6.49 41.57 -18.73
C PRO A 255 4.96 41.45 -18.54
N CYS A 256 4.52 40.40 -17.86
CA CYS A 256 3.12 40.21 -17.51
C CYS A 256 2.61 41.30 -16.56
N ASP A 257 1.35 41.72 -16.71
CA ASP A 257 0.68 42.61 -15.76
C ASP A 257 0.20 41.76 -14.58
N VAL A 258 1.11 41.47 -13.66
CA VAL A 258 0.79 40.70 -12.45
C VAL A 258 -0.01 41.59 -11.50
N GLU A 259 -1.20 41.12 -11.12
CA GLU A 259 -2.10 41.86 -10.23
C GLU A 259 -1.66 41.73 -8.78
N ARG A 260 -1.29 40.52 -8.34
CA ARG A 260 -0.84 40.23 -6.98
C ARG A 260 0.33 39.25 -6.99
N TYR A 261 1.30 39.49 -6.11
CA TYR A 261 2.38 38.58 -5.78
C TYR A 261 2.18 38.12 -4.33
N VAL A 262 2.10 36.82 -4.10
CA VAL A 262 1.84 36.25 -2.77
C VAL A 262 3.01 35.36 -2.37
N VAL A 263 3.86 35.88 -1.47
CA VAL A 263 4.97 35.12 -0.88
C VAL A 263 4.40 34.06 0.05
N LEU A 264 4.79 32.80 -0.12
CA LEU A 264 4.32 31.72 0.74
C LEU A 264 5.01 31.78 2.09
N GLU A 265 4.24 31.65 3.17
CA GLU A 265 4.74 31.68 4.53
C GLU A 265 4.39 30.36 5.24
N PRO A 266 5.35 29.45 5.46
CA PRO A 266 5.06 28.12 5.98
C PRO A 266 4.62 28.11 7.46
N LYS A 267 4.79 29.22 8.21
CA LYS A 267 4.33 29.43 9.61
C LYS A 267 4.32 28.15 10.45
N LEU A 268 5.51 27.61 10.74
CA LEU A 268 5.69 26.30 11.36
C LEU A 268 5.97 26.34 12.86
N SER A 269 5.90 27.54 13.46
CA SER A 269 6.24 27.82 14.86
C SER A 269 5.32 27.19 15.91
N ASP A 270 4.14 26.72 15.52
CA ASP A 270 3.16 26.14 16.44
C ASP A 270 3.34 24.64 16.57
N ASP A 271 3.16 24.13 17.79
CA ASP A 271 3.05 22.69 18.05
C ASP A 271 1.80 22.11 17.39
N VAL A 272 1.91 20.91 16.84
CA VAL A 272 0.76 20.15 16.35
C VAL A 272 0.70 18.78 17.00
N SER A 273 -0.50 18.42 17.44
CA SER A 273 -0.81 17.11 17.98
C SER A 273 -1.53 16.30 16.91
N GLN A 274 -0.99 15.13 16.57
CA GLN A 274 -1.63 14.21 15.65
C GLN A 274 -2.61 13.30 16.40
N LYS A 275 -3.86 13.27 15.93
CA LYS A 275 -4.91 12.44 16.50
C LYS A 275 -4.62 10.96 16.25
N VAL A 276 -4.59 10.18 17.33
CA VAL A 276 -4.36 8.73 17.28
C VAL A 276 -5.67 7.97 17.57
N PRO A 277 -6.10 7.05 16.69
CA PRO A 277 -7.24 6.18 16.92
C PRO A 277 -7.13 5.36 18.21
N SER A 278 -8.28 4.97 18.78
CA SER A 278 -8.33 4.26 20.06
C SER A 278 -7.69 2.88 20.02
N ASP A 279 -7.65 2.21 18.87
CA ASP A 279 -7.04 0.89 18.70
C ASP A 279 -5.50 0.92 18.73
N LEU A 280 -4.90 2.12 18.66
CA LEU A 280 -3.48 2.36 18.88
C LEU A 280 -3.16 2.83 20.31
N GLN A 281 -4.15 2.91 21.21
CA GLN A 281 -3.93 3.26 22.61
C GLN A 281 -3.84 1.98 23.47
N ALA A 282 -2.64 1.60 23.92
CA ALA A 282 -2.44 0.43 24.79
C ALA A 282 -2.63 0.78 26.28
N PRO A 283 -3.31 -0.06 27.09
CA PRO A 283 -3.30 0.07 28.55
C PRO A 283 -1.88 -0.04 29.10
N GLY A 284 -1.45 0.92 29.92
CA GLY A 284 -0.09 0.95 30.49
C GLY A 284 1.00 1.47 29.55
N CYS A 285 0.69 1.63 28.25
CA CYS A 285 1.53 2.34 27.31
C CYS A 285 0.83 3.58 26.75
N VAL A 286 1.23 4.73 27.28
CA VAL A 286 0.87 6.00 26.69
C VAL A 286 1.71 6.11 25.41
N LEU A 287 1.15 5.77 24.26
CA LEU A 287 1.49 6.50 23.04
C LEU A 287 0.76 7.83 23.22
N PRO A 288 1.43 8.89 23.73
CA PRO A 288 0.75 10.17 23.86
C PRO A 288 0.30 10.57 22.45
N GLU A 289 -0.73 11.42 22.39
CA GLU A 289 -0.88 12.35 21.27
C GLU A 289 0.51 12.70 20.73
N VAL A 290 0.74 12.35 19.46
CA VAL A 290 2.08 12.49 18.90
C VAL A 290 2.27 13.97 18.65
N ASN A 291 2.90 14.62 19.63
CA ASN A 291 3.21 16.03 19.58
C ASN A 291 4.45 16.23 18.74
N TYR A 292 4.29 16.95 17.66
CA TYR A 292 5.39 17.45 16.85
C TYR A 292 5.70 18.85 17.34
N GLY A 293 6.92 19.02 17.85
CA GLY A 293 7.42 20.30 18.35
C GLY A 293 7.52 21.36 17.26
N PRO A 294 7.90 22.59 17.61
CA PRO A 294 8.05 23.65 16.64
C PRO A 294 9.21 23.30 15.72
N VAL A 295 8.99 23.47 14.42
CA VAL A 295 10.04 23.27 13.41
C VAL A 295 10.58 24.66 13.05
N PRO A 296 11.90 24.86 12.94
CA PRO A 296 12.44 26.18 12.62
C PRO A 296 11.83 26.76 11.35
N ASP A 297 11.40 28.03 11.38
CA ASP A 297 10.88 28.77 10.21
C ASP A 297 11.99 29.16 9.22
N THR A 298 13.08 28.37 9.14
CA THR A 298 14.23 28.65 8.26
C THR A 298 14.06 28.06 6.86
N PHE A 299 12.96 27.35 6.59
CA PHE A 299 12.71 26.77 5.28
C PHE A 299 12.40 27.85 4.25
N THR A 300 12.92 27.66 3.04
CA THR A 300 12.59 28.51 1.90
C THR A 300 11.55 27.77 1.07
N PRO A 301 10.31 28.28 0.97
CA PRO A 301 9.27 27.66 0.17
C PRO A 301 9.70 27.42 -1.27
N HIS A 302 9.35 26.25 -1.79
CA HIS A 302 9.50 25.88 -3.19
C HIS A 302 8.20 25.21 -3.65
N PRO A 303 7.19 26.00 -4.06
CA PRO A 303 5.89 25.45 -4.43
C PRO A 303 6.02 24.46 -5.59
N ALA A 304 5.30 23.35 -5.48
CA ALA A 304 5.23 22.30 -6.49
C ALA A 304 3.77 22.10 -6.92
N GLY A 305 3.20 20.92 -6.70
CA GLY A 305 1.80 20.58 -6.96
C GLY A 305 0.78 21.54 -6.35
N ILE A 306 -0.25 21.91 -7.10
CA ILE A 306 -1.38 22.72 -6.62
C ILE A 306 -2.74 22.11 -6.94
N GLU A 307 -3.73 22.42 -6.11
CA GLU A 307 -5.14 22.07 -6.37
C GLU A 307 -6.07 23.16 -5.85
N VAL A 308 -7.10 23.50 -6.63
CA VAL A 308 -8.13 24.47 -6.24
C VAL A 308 -9.42 23.75 -5.92
N SER A 309 -9.91 23.92 -4.68
CA SER A 309 -11.18 23.32 -4.25
C SER A 309 -11.94 24.24 -3.29
N ASP A 310 -13.20 24.54 -3.62
CA ASP A 310 -14.13 25.30 -2.77
C ASP A 310 -13.57 26.66 -2.29
N GLY A 311 -13.05 27.44 -3.25
CA GLY A 311 -12.47 28.75 -2.95
C GLY A 311 -11.13 28.70 -2.22
N ARG A 312 -10.53 27.51 -2.01
CA ARG A 312 -9.20 27.35 -1.40
C ARG A 312 -8.21 26.79 -2.41
N LEU A 313 -7.01 27.36 -2.41
CA LEU A 313 -5.84 26.88 -3.14
C LEU A 313 -4.94 26.12 -2.16
N PHE A 314 -4.66 24.86 -2.47
CA PHE A 314 -3.71 24.02 -1.75
C PHE A 314 -2.43 23.94 -2.56
N ILE A 315 -1.27 24.12 -1.91
CA ILE A 315 0.04 24.14 -2.58
C ILE A 315 0.99 23.26 -1.80
N SER A 316 1.44 22.17 -2.42
CA SER A 316 2.53 21.34 -1.91
C SER A 316 3.87 22.07 -2.02
N ASP A 317 4.83 21.70 -1.18
CA ASP A 317 6.11 22.40 -1.05
C ASP A 317 7.27 21.41 -0.92
N LEU A 318 8.24 21.54 -1.83
CA LEU A 318 9.47 20.74 -1.86
C LEU A 318 10.57 21.32 -0.95
N GLY A 319 10.45 22.60 -0.57
CA GLY A 319 11.44 23.33 0.21
C GLY A 319 11.08 23.48 1.69
N ALA A 320 9.81 23.30 2.05
CA ALA A 320 9.30 23.37 3.42
C ALA A 320 8.34 22.22 3.77
N PRO A 321 8.30 21.75 5.03
CA PRO A 321 7.37 20.72 5.47
C PRO A 321 5.96 21.30 5.72
N ALA A 322 5.36 21.83 4.67
CA ALA A 322 4.07 22.51 4.68
C ALA A 322 3.28 22.19 3.41
N VAL A 323 1.96 22.08 3.53
CA VAL A 323 1.04 22.28 2.40
C VAL A 323 0.32 23.58 2.66
N HIS A 324 0.59 24.61 1.85
CA HIS A 324 0.01 25.93 2.03
C HIS A 324 -1.48 25.88 1.69
N VAL A 325 -2.29 26.55 2.51
CA VAL A 325 -3.74 26.66 2.30
C VAL A 325 -4.08 28.14 2.18
N VAL A 326 -4.55 28.56 1.02
CA VAL A 326 -4.83 29.96 0.71
C VAL A 326 -6.29 30.11 0.32
N ASP A 327 -7.04 30.96 1.02
CA ASP A 327 -8.37 31.35 0.58
C ASP A 327 -8.24 32.27 -0.63
N VAL A 328 -8.79 31.82 -1.76
CA VAL A 328 -8.83 32.48 -3.07
C VAL A 328 -10.27 32.69 -3.52
N SER A 329 -11.25 32.65 -2.60
CA SER A 329 -12.65 33.02 -2.87
C SER A 329 -12.76 34.46 -3.37
N ASP A 330 -11.87 35.33 -2.89
CA ASP A 330 -11.50 36.59 -3.55
C ASP A 330 -10.03 36.49 -4.02
N PRO A 331 -9.76 36.17 -5.30
CA PRO A 331 -8.40 36.02 -5.81
C PRO A 331 -7.61 37.34 -5.85
N CYS A 332 -8.28 38.49 -5.70
CA CYS A 332 -7.64 39.80 -5.65
C CYS A 332 -7.18 40.21 -4.25
N SER A 333 -7.63 39.48 -3.22
CA SER A 333 -7.20 39.61 -1.83
C SER A 333 -6.97 38.23 -1.20
N PRO A 334 -6.02 37.43 -1.73
CA PRO A 334 -5.79 36.08 -1.24
C PRO A 334 -5.32 36.08 0.21
N LEU A 335 -5.88 35.19 1.03
CA LEU A 335 -5.62 35.10 2.47
C LEU A 335 -4.97 33.76 2.81
N GLN A 336 -3.70 33.79 3.21
CA GLN A 336 -3.00 32.58 3.68
C GLN A 336 -3.54 32.16 5.05
N GLY A 337 -4.10 30.96 5.12
CA GLY A 337 -4.48 30.29 6.36
C GLY A 337 -3.32 29.49 6.97
N PRO A 338 -3.55 28.83 8.11
CA PRO A 338 -2.60 27.87 8.65
C PRO A 338 -2.36 26.71 7.68
N PRO A 339 -1.11 26.33 7.38
CA PRO A 339 -0.82 25.23 6.47
C PRO A 339 -1.10 23.88 7.11
N LEU A 340 -1.33 22.87 6.28
CA LEU A 340 -1.28 21.48 6.71
C LEU A 340 0.18 21.12 6.99
N ARG A 341 0.39 20.17 7.92
CA ARG A 341 1.69 19.76 8.46
C ARG A 341 1.98 18.32 8.07
N PRO A 342 2.67 18.09 6.94
CA PRO A 342 3.27 16.80 6.66
C PRO A 342 4.20 16.39 7.80
N VAL A 343 3.86 15.28 8.46
CA VAL A 343 4.63 14.68 9.55
C VAL A 343 4.65 13.17 9.38
N SER A 344 5.58 12.48 10.05
CA SER A 344 5.66 11.02 10.02
C SER A 344 5.41 10.40 11.39
N PHE A 345 4.40 9.55 11.47
CA PHE A 345 4.06 8.80 12.69
C PHE A 345 5.19 7.85 13.12
N GLU A 346 5.81 7.15 12.15
CA GLU A 346 6.92 6.22 12.40
C GLU A 346 8.25 6.94 12.61
N GLU A 347 8.53 7.99 11.83
CA GLU A 347 9.80 8.72 11.85
C GLU A 347 9.61 10.15 12.34
N ARG A 348 9.33 10.31 13.64
CA ARG A 348 8.89 11.59 14.24
C ARG A 348 9.81 12.79 14.01
N ASN A 349 11.11 12.55 13.81
CA ASN A 349 12.11 13.61 13.59
C ASN A 349 12.39 13.88 12.11
N ARG A 350 11.74 13.18 11.18
CA ARG A 350 11.93 13.39 9.75
C ARG A 350 11.21 14.67 9.32
N VAL A 351 11.92 15.52 8.59
CA VAL A 351 11.31 16.64 7.84
C VAL A 351 10.63 16.04 6.61
N VAL A 352 9.32 16.24 6.49
CA VAL A 352 8.52 15.69 5.40
C VAL A 352 8.11 16.82 4.46
N THR A 353 8.63 16.81 3.24
CA THR A 353 8.23 17.72 2.14
C THR A 353 7.25 17.01 1.21
N SER A 354 6.59 17.77 0.33
CA SER A 354 5.55 17.22 -0.54
C SER A 354 5.69 17.69 -1.98
N SER A 355 5.44 16.79 -2.92
CA SER A 355 5.57 17.07 -4.35
C SER A 355 4.25 17.32 -5.06
N GLN A 356 3.15 16.72 -4.57
CA GLN A 356 1.83 16.80 -5.20
C GLN A 356 0.72 16.85 -4.16
N VAL A 357 -0.39 17.50 -4.50
CA VAL A 357 -1.63 17.54 -3.70
C VAL A 357 -2.86 17.42 -4.60
N ALA A 358 -3.85 16.65 -4.16
CA ALA A 358 -5.17 16.58 -4.79
C ALA A 358 -6.27 16.57 -3.72
N ILE A 359 -7.43 17.15 -4.03
CA ILE A 359 -8.56 17.24 -3.10
C ILE A 359 -9.72 16.39 -3.58
N SER A 360 -10.26 15.56 -2.71
CA SER A 360 -11.42 14.73 -3.05
C SER A 360 -12.68 15.58 -3.28
N PRO A 361 -13.58 15.15 -4.18
CA PRO A 361 -14.97 15.59 -4.15
C PRO A 361 -15.58 15.39 -2.76
N PRO A 362 -16.64 16.13 -2.40
CA PRO A 362 -17.37 15.89 -1.17
C PRO A 362 -17.96 14.48 -1.15
N THR A 363 -17.80 13.77 -0.04
CA THR A 363 -18.48 12.49 0.19
C THR A 363 -19.98 12.70 0.39
N SER A 364 -20.77 11.63 0.44
CA SER A 364 -22.21 11.69 0.76
C SER A 364 -22.49 12.32 2.14
N LYS A 365 -21.49 12.34 3.03
CA LYS A 365 -21.53 12.98 4.36
C LYS A 365 -21.03 14.43 4.36
N GLY A 366 -20.56 14.94 3.22
CA GLY A 366 -19.97 16.27 3.08
C GLY A 366 -18.50 16.36 3.51
N GLU A 367 -17.84 15.22 3.77
CA GLU A 367 -16.42 15.18 4.13
C GLU A 367 -15.55 15.42 2.90
N ARG A 368 -14.35 15.97 3.09
CA ARG A 368 -13.36 16.17 2.03
C ARG A 368 -11.96 15.87 2.52
N PHE A 369 -11.15 15.28 1.65
CA PHE A 369 -9.81 14.83 2.01
C PHE A 369 -8.77 15.35 1.02
N ALA A 370 -7.63 15.82 1.54
CA ALA A 370 -6.46 16.14 0.73
C ALA A 370 -5.52 14.93 0.72
N TYR A 371 -5.14 14.48 -0.47
CA TYR A 371 -4.14 13.44 -0.66
C TYR A 371 -2.85 14.10 -1.13
N VAL A 372 -1.79 13.92 -0.36
CA VAL A 372 -0.51 14.63 -0.53
C VAL A 372 0.61 13.61 -0.69
N VAL A 373 1.42 13.75 -1.73
CA VAL A 373 2.54 12.86 -2.01
C VAL A 373 3.78 13.32 -1.23
N ASP A 374 4.36 12.43 -0.43
CA ASP A 374 5.67 12.60 0.22
C ASP A 374 6.77 12.57 -0.84
N ASP A 375 7.59 13.61 -0.89
CA ASP A 375 8.66 13.75 -1.88
C ASP A 375 9.78 12.70 -1.70
N PHE A 376 9.98 12.17 -0.48
CA PHE A 376 11.08 11.26 -0.20
C PHE A 376 10.90 9.86 -0.80
N ASP A 377 9.72 9.25 -0.56
CA ASP A 377 9.44 7.85 -0.95
C ASP A 377 8.22 7.71 -1.87
N GLY A 378 7.50 8.80 -2.15
CA GLY A 378 6.27 8.78 -2.94
C GLY A 378 5.10 8.09 -2.23
N SER A 379 5.14 7.98 -0.89
CA SER A 379 3.98 7.57 -0.09
C SER A 379 2.90 8.67 -0.08
N VAL A 380 1.64 8.29 0.15
CA VAL A 380 0.52 9.24 0.11
C VAL A 380 -0.03 9.49 1.51
N MET A 381 0.12 10.71 2.00
CA MET A 381 -0.46 11.22 3.24
C MET A 381 -1.89 11.73 2.97
N ILE A 382 -2.77 11.64 3.97
CA ILE A 382 -4.17 12.01 3.82
C ILE A 382 -4.55 12.97 4.93
N PHE A 383 -5.14 14.12 4.60
CA PHE A 383 -5.59 15.12 5.57
C PHE A 383 -7.09 15.30 5.48
N ASP A 384 -7.75 15.53 6.61
CA ASP A 384 -9.15 15.98 6.64
C ASP A 384 -9.19 17.49 6.37
N VAL A 385 -9.78 17.88 5.24
CA VAL A 385 -9.95 19.28 4.83
C VAL A 385 -11.41 19.67 4.72
N THR A 386 -12.28 18.87 5.35
CA THR A 386 -13.71 19.16 5.50
C THR A 386 -13.90 20.56 6.06
N PRO A 387 -14.84 21.37 5.54
CA PRO A 387 -15.09 22.71 6.08
C PRO A 387 -15.31 22.68 7.60
N GLY A 388 -14.48 23.41 8.34
CA GLY A 388 -14.50 23.44 9.81
C GLY A 388 -13.60 22.42 10.51
N ALA A 389 -12.92 21.53 9.78
CA ALA A 389 -11.89 20.66 10.34
C ALA A 389 -10.71 21.50 10.89
N SER A 390 -10.18 21.11 12.05
CA SER A 390 -9.08 21.80 12.73
C SER A 390 -7.79 20.98 12.81
N ASP A 391 -7.85 19.68 12.50
CA ASP A 391 -6.67 18.83 12.45
C ASP A 391 -5.85 19.19 11.21
N ARG A 392 -4.55 19.43 11.42
CA ARG A 392 -3.60 19.83 10.37
C ARG A 392 -2.60 18.72 10.05
N THR A 393 -2.70 17.57 10.69
CA THR A 393 -1.78 16.45 10.54
C THR A 393 -2.39 15.34 9.68
N PRO A 394 -1.58 14.43 9.11
CA PRO A 394 -2.10 13.30 8.37
C PRO A 394 -2.96 12.39 9.27
N ILE A 395 -4.06 11.88 8.71
CA ILE A 395 -4.98 10.94 9.37
C ILE A 395 -4.23 9.64 9.67
N VAL A 396 -4.11 9.32 10.96
CA VAL A 396 -3.71 7.99 11.40
C VAL A 396 -4.91 7.05 11.24
N ARG A 397 -4.79 6.04 10.37
CA ARG A 397 -5.90 5.18 9.99
C ARG A 397 -6.24 4.18 11.10
N PRO A 398 -7.53 3.97 11.43
CA PRO A 398 -7.96 2.84 12.24
C PRO A 398 -7.56 1.50 11.60
N GLY A 399 -7.56 0.43 12.40
CA GLY A 399 -7.17 -0.91 11.97
C GLY A 399 -5.66 -1.10 11.78
N SER A 400 -4.85 -0.05 11.97
CA SER A 400 -3.39 -0.11 11.80
C SER A 400 -2.65 -1.13 12.67
N PRO A 401 -3.14 -1.55 13.86
CA PRO A 401 -2.57 -2.70 14.58
C PRO A 401 -2.59 -4.03 13.81
N ARG A 402 -3.53 -4.18 12.87
CA ARG A 402 -3.71 -5.37 12.03
C ARG A 402 -2.91 -5.28 10.72
N LEU A 403 -2.39 -4.09 10.40
CA LEU A 403 -1.54 -3.80 9.24
C LEU A 403 -0.22 -3.15 9.68
N PRO A 404 0.64 -3.87 10.41
CA PRO A 404 1.86 -3.27 10.93
C PRO A 404 2.94 -3.03 9.87
N PHE A 405 2.78 -3.59 8.68
CA PHE A 405 3.74 -3.44 7.58
C PHE A 405 3.49 -2.20 6.72
N GLU A 406 2.34 -1.53 6.90
CA GLU A 406 2.02 -0.27 6.24
C GLU A 406 2.02 0.85 7.29
N PRO A 407 2.78 1.95 7.13
CA PRO A 407 2.79 3.04 8.09
C PRO A 407 1.38 3.60 8.34
N ALA A 408 1.06 3.93 9.59
CA ALA A 408 -0.33 4.18 9.99
C ALA A 408 -0.94 5.48 9.42
N ASP A 409 -0.09 6.43 9.00
CA ASP A 409 -0.44 7.80 8.60
C ASP A 409 -0.37 8.05 7.07
N ARG A 410 0.09 7.07 6.29
CA ARG A 410 0.28 7.16 4.83
C ARG A 410 0.12 5.83 4.12
N ILE A 411 -0.28 5.85 2.85
CA ILE A 411 -0.35 4.66 2.00
C ILE A 411 1.00 4.47 1.31
N THR A 412 1.50 3.23 1.30
CA THR A 412 2.76 2.89 0.61
C THR A 412 2.48 2.03 -0.61
N TYR A 413 3.32 2.18 -1.64
CA TYR A 413 3.18 1.49 -2.91
C TYR A 413 4.50 0.82 -3.32
N PRO A 414 4.46 -0.20 -4.19
CA PRO A 414 5.68 -0.85 -4.70
C PRO A 414 6.60 0.07 -5.52
N ALA A 415 6.08 1.21 -5.98
CA ALA A 415 6.83 2.25 -6.66
C ALA A 415 6.32 3.63 -6.21
N PRO A 416 7.16 4.68 -6.18
CA PRO A 416 6.76 6.02 -5.76
C PRO A 416 5.57 6.56 -6.55
N ALA A 417 4.62 7.18 -5.86
CA ALA A 417 3.56 7.97 -6.47
C ALA A 417 4.16 9.19 -7.19
N ARG A 418 3.61 9.51 -8.36
CA ARG A 418 3.94 10.68 -9.17
C ARG A 418 2.83 11.70 -9.15
N ASP A 419 1.59 11.23 -9.25
CA ASP A 419 0.41 12.09 -9.28
C ASP A 419 -0.78 11.40 -8.60
N VAL A 420 -1.75 12.20 -8.16
CA VAL A 420 -2.98 11.76 -7.50
C VAL A 420 -4.17 12.51 -8.10
N GLY A 421 -5.24 11.78 -8.41
CA GLY A 421 -6.49 12.37 -8.88
C GLY A 421 -7.69 11.66 -8.28
N PHE A 422 -8.88 12.24 -8.43
CA PHE A 422 -10.12 11.65 -7.93
C PHE A 422 -11.16 11.48 -9.04
N ALA A 423 -11.97 10.44 -8.90
CA ALA A 423 -13.22 10.34 -9.65
C ALA A 423 -14.39 10.13 -8.68
N LEU A 424 -15.43 10.95 -8.85
CA LEU A 424 -16.77 10.65 -8.38
C LEU A 424 -17.50 9.97 -9.53
N ARG A 425 -17.96 8.74 -9.32
CA ARG A 425 -18.74 7.99 -10.31
C ARG A 425 -19.93 7.34 -9.64
N ASP A 426 -21.11 7.57 -10.21
CA ASP A 426 -22.33 6.91 -9.79
C ASP A 426 -23.23 6.62 -11.00
N VAL A 427 -24.07 5.59 -10.89
CA VAL A 427 -25.12 5.26 -11.86
C VAL A 427 -26.44 5.26 -11.11
N PRO A 428 -26.99 6.45 -10.81
CA PRO A 428 -28.09 6.58 -9.89
C PRO A 428 -29.35 5.93 -10.48
N ILE A 429 -29.98 5.07 -9.69
CA ILE A 429 -31.21 4.38 -10.09
C ILE A 429 -32.42 5.17 -9.58
N ALA A 430 -33.34 5.49 -10.50
CA ALA A 430 -34.59 6.14 -10.16
C ALA A 430 -35.42 5.29 -9.19
N ASP A 431 -35.88 5.95 -8.13
CA ASP A 431 -36.86 5.38 -7.21
C ASP A 431 -38.19 5.15 -7.96
N PRO A 432 -38.75 3.93 -7.91
CA PRO A 432 -39.98 3.62 -8.63
C PRO A 432 -41.21 4.38 -8.12
N GLU A 433 -41.20 4.89 -6.88
CA GLU A 433 -42.30 5.65 -6.28
C GLU A 433 -42.19 7.13 -6.61
N THR A 434 -40.99 7.72 -6.53
CA THR A 434 -40.80 9.17 -6.76
C THR A 434 -40.39 9.52 -8.19
N GLY A 435 -39.83 8.57 -8.94
CA GLY A 435 -39.21 8.80 -10.23
C GLY A 435 -37.89 9.56 -10.19
N ILE A 436 -37.38 9.89 -8.99
CA ILE A 436 -36.15 10.67 -8.79
C ILE A 436 -34.98 9.71 -8.60
N ALA A 437 -33.86 9.99 -9.27
CA ALA A 437 -32.61 9.28 -9.12
C ALA A 437 -31.65 10.11 -8.26
N THR A 438 -31.13 9.53 -7.17
CA THR A 438 -30.27 10.23 -6.20
C THR A 438 -28.85 9.68 -6.27
N ILE A 439 -27.88 10.57 -6.51
CA ILE A 439 -26.45 10.24 -6.42
C ILE A 439 -26.08 9.98 -4.97
N GLY A 440 -25.19 9.02 -4.72
CA GLY A 440 -24.74 8.68 -3.37
C GLY A 440 -25.62 7.68 -2.64
N THR A 441 -26.54 7.02 -3.35
CA THR A 441 -27.35 5.96 -2.74
C THR A 441 -26.48 4.72 -2.49
N SER A 442 -26.21 4.41 -1.22
CA SER A 442 -25.48 3.20 -0.83
C SER A 442 -26.25 1.92 -1.17
N CYS A 443 -25.51 0.83 -1.41
CA CYS A 443 -26.08 -0.50 -1.50
C CYS A 443 -26.67 -0.89 -0.14
N ASP A 444 -27.86 -1.47 -0.15
CA ASP A 444 -28.53 -1.90 1.07
C ASP A 444 -28.55 -3.44 1.13
N PRO A 445 -27.85 -4.05 2.11
CA PRO A 445 -27.75 -5.51 2.20
C PRO A 445 -29.02 -6.16 2.78
N ASP A 446 -29.93 -5.42 3.41
CA ASP A 446 -31.07 -5.99 4.17
C ASP A 446 -32.08 -6.73 3.28
N PRO A 447 -32.19 -8.07 3.34
CA PRO A 447 -33.12 -8.84 2.52
C PRO A 447 -34.60 -8.48 2.76
N GLY A 448 -34.93 -7.82 3.87
CA GLY A 448 -36.29 -7.39 4.21
C GLY A 448 -36.83 -6.23 3.37
N ILE A 449 -35.95 -5.42 2.74
CA ILE A 449 -36.41 -4.30 1.92
C ILE A 449 -36.84 -4.79 0.51
N PRO A 450 -37.83 -4.12 -0.13
CA PRO A 450 -38.27 -4.47 -1.47
C PRO A 450 -37.12 -4.45 -2.49
N ALA A 451 -37.04 -5.48 -3.35
CA ALA A 451 -36.04 -5.54 -4.42
C ALA A 451 -36.13 -4.40 -5.45
N THR A 452 -37.23 -3.65 -5.43
CA THR A 452 -37.46 -2.46 -6.28
C THR A 452 -36.87 -1.18 -5.70
N SER A 453 -36.53 -1.16 -4.40
CA SER A 453 -35.91 0.00 -3.75
C SER A 453 -34.54 0.31 -4.37
N PRO A 454 -34.14 1.58 -4.51
CA PRO A 454 -32.86 1.96 -5.12
C PRO A 454 -31.65 1.21 -4.53
N GLY A 455 -31.50 1.19 -3.20
CA GLY A 455 -30.39 0.51 -2.52
C GLY A 455 -30.34 -1.01 -2.77
N ALA A 456 -31.49 -1.67 -2.91
CA ALA A 456 -31.58 -3.10 -3.18
C ALA A 456 -31.14 -3.48 -4.60
N LYS A 457 -31.26 -2.56 -5.56
CA LYS A 457 -30.87 -2.82 -6.96
C LYS A 457 -29.35 -2.84 -7.17
N TYR A 458 -28.58 -2.34 -6.21
CA TYR A 458 -27.12 -2.38 -6.22
C TYR A 458 -26.52 -3.68 -5.65
N ARG A 459 -27.37 -4.58 -5.12
CA ARG A 459 -26.94 -5.88 -4.61
C ARG A 459 -26.23 -6.70 -5.69
N PRO A 460 -25.19 -7.47 -5.32
CA PRO A 460 -24.52 -8.33 -6.28
C PRO A 460 -25.46 -9.43 -6.79
N ASN A 461 -25.31 -9.79 -8.06
CA ASN A 461 -25.87 -11.02 -8.60
C ASN A 461 -24.98 -12.23 -8.28
N PHE A 462 -25.49 -13.44 -8.50
CA PHE A 462 -24.82 -14.68 -8.15
C PHE A 462 -23.44 -14.86 -8.82
N ASP A 463 -23.31 -14.38 -10.06
CA ASP A 463 -22.10 -14.42 -10.90
C ASP A 463 -21.24 -13.15 -10.81
N PHE A 464 -21.62 -12.18 -9.95
CA PHE A 464 -20.89 -10.92 -9.70
C PHE A 464 -20.61 -10.06 -10.95
N THR A 465 -21.36 -10.27 -12.03
CA THR A 465 -21.29 -9.45 -13.25
C THR A 465 -22.01 -8.11 -13.10
N ARG A 466 -22.81 -7.93 -12.04
CA ARG A 466 -23.56 -6.71 -11.72
C ARG A 466 -23.57 -6.45 -10.21
N GLY A 467 -23.81 -5.20 -9.84
CA GLY A 467 -23.93 -4.75 -8.45
C GLY A 467 -22.57 -4.54 -7.79
N ALA A 468 -22.51 -4.75 -6.47
CA ALA A 468 -21.31 -4.61 -5.67
C ALA A 468 -20.19 -5.57 -6.11
N ALA A 469 -19.24 -5.07 -6.90
CA ALA A 469 -18.09 -5.81 -7.40
C ALA A 469 -16.81 -4.97 -7.35
N PRO A 470 -15.60 -5.57 -7.27
CA PRO A 470 -14.38 -4.82 -7.04
C PRO A 470 -14.07 -3.82 -8.16
N ARG A 471 -14.42 -4.14 -9.41
CA ARG A 471 -14.24 -3.25 -10.56
C ARG A 471 -15.39 -2.30 -10.80
N ASN A 472 -16.52 -2.48 -10.12
CA ASN A 472 -17.62 -1.53 -10.21
C ASN A 472 -17.31 -0.36 -9.26
N LEU A 473 -16.74 0.71 -9.81
CA LEU A 473 -16.34 1.89 -9.06
C LEU A 473 -17.55 2.84 -8.90
N ARG A 474 -18.42 2.57 -7.91
CA ARG A 474 -19.55 3.44 -7.54
C ARG A 474 -19.27 4.15 -6.21
N GLY A 475 -19.02 5.46 -6.25
CA GLY A 475 -18.48 6.20 -5.11
C GLY A 475 -17.47 7.27 -5.48
N VAL A 476 -16.72 7.70 -4.46
CA VAL A 476 -15.53 8.55 -4.57
C VAL A 476 -14.30 7.66 -4.44
N PHE A 477 -13.42 7.71 -5.43
CA PHE A 477 -12.18 6.93 -5.45
C PHE A 477 -10.99 7.83 -5.73
N GLY A 478 -9.90 7.59 -5.00
CA GLY A 478 -8.60 8.15 -5.29
C GLY A 478 -7.87 7.26 -6.30
N PHE A 479 -7.16 7.88 -7.23
CA PHE A 479 -6.28 7.22 -8.19
C PHE A 479 -4.88 7.74 -7.96
N VAL A 480 -3.94 6.82 -7.77
CA VAL A 480 -2.53 7.15 -7.52
C VAL A 480 -1.71 6.61 -8.67
N MET A 481 -1.14 7.52 -9.46
CA MET A 481 -0.29 7.19 -10.59
C MET A 481 1.12 6.92 -10.09
N LEU A 482 1.63 5.72 -10.32
CA LEU A 482 2.95 5.30 -9.87
C LEU A 482 3.97 5.48 -10.99
N SER A 483 5.21 5.78 -10.59
CA SER A 483 6.37 5.84 -11.48
C SER A 483 6.65 4.55 -12.26
N SER A 484 6.08 3.41 -11.83
CA SER A 484 6.15 2.13 -12.52
C SER A 484 5.23 1.99 -13.73
N GLY A 485 4.34 2.97 -13.98
CA GLY A 485 3.31 2.86 -15.01
C GLY A 485 2.03 2.15 -14.56
N GLN A 486 1.84 1.99 -13.25
CA GLN A 486 0.60 1.49 -12.68
C GLN A 486 -0.22 2.63 -12.10
N VAL A 487 -1.55 2.57 -12.21
CA VAL A 487 -2.47 3.46 -11.50
C VAL A 487 -3.20 2.63 -10.44
N ALA A 488 -2.93 2.89 -9.18
CA ALA A 488 -3.56 2.22 -8.04
C ALA A 488 -4.86 2.93 -7.64
N VAL A 489 -5.84 2.17 -7.16
CA VAL A 489 -7.14 2.70 -6.70
C VAL A 489 -7.23 2.66 -5.18
N VAL A 490 -7.69 3.76 -4.58
CA VAL A 490 -7.90 3.93 -3.13
C VAL A 490 -9.38 4.21 -2.86
N ASP A 491 -9.95 3.52 -1.88
CA ASP A 491 -11.34 3.75 -1.46
C ASP A 491 -11.41 5.04 -0.62
N VAL A 492 -12.15 6.06 -1.08
CA VAL A 492 -12.47 7.27 -0.30
C VAL A 492 -13.88 7.14 0.28
N GLU A 493 -14.82 6.77 -0.57
CA GLU A 493 -16.19 6.43 -0.20
C GLU A 493 -16.74 5.45 -1.24
N ASP A 494 -16.90 4.18 -0.88
CA ASP A 494 -17.49 3.17 -1.76
C ASP A 494 -18.96 2.96 -1.40
N TYR A 495 -19.87 3.32 -2.31
CA TYR A 495 -21.31 3.15 -2.11
C TYR A 495 -21.73 1.67 -2.08
N ASP A 496 -20.88 0.76 -2.56
CA ASP A 496 -21.09 -0.68 -2.50
C ASP A 496 -20.53 -1.35 -1.24
N ALA A 497 -19.79 -0.61 -0.40
CA ALA A 497 -19.18 -1.15 0.82
C ALA A 497 -20.15 -1.95 1.71
N PRO A 498 -21.41 -1.50 1.98
CA PRO A 498 -22.31 -2.25 2.85
C PRO A 498 -22.73 -3.61 2.28
N CYS A 499 -22.60 -3.84 0.97
CA CYS A 499 -22.90 -5.13 0.34
C CYS A 499 -21.64 -5.98 0.08
N ARG A 500 -20.44 -5.41 0.28
CA ARG A 500 -19.14 -6.08 0.15
C ARG A 500 -18.66 -6.62 1.49
N ARG A 501 -19.27 -7.74 1.92
CA ARG A 501 -19.16 -8.25 3.28
C ARG A 501 -19.48 -9.74 3.40
N PRO A 502 -19.21 -10.37 4.55
CA PRO A 502 -19.65 -11.72 4.87
C PRO A 502 -21.17 -11.89 4.83
N VAL A 503 -21.61 -13.14 4.65
CA VAL A 503 -23.04 -13.50 4.57
C VAL A 503 -23.72 -13.55 5.93
N SER A 504 -23.00 -13.85 7.01
CA SER A 504 -23.57 -13.91 8.35
C SER A 504 -23.51 -12.54 9.03
N THR A 505 -24.42 -12.32 9.98
CA THR A 505 -24.41 -11.13 10.84
C THR A 505 -23.60 -11.34 12.12
N ASN A 506 -23.20 -10.24 12.74
CA ASN A 506 -22.54 -10.24 14.05
C ASN A 506 -23.03 -9.04 14.88
N SER A 507 -23.87 -9.28 15.88
CA SER A 507 -24.47 -8.19 16.67
C SER A 507 -23.52 -7.61 17.73
N ALA A 508 -22.39 -8.27 17.97
CA ALA A 508 -21.41 -7.85 18.96
C ALA A 508 -20.63 -6.59 18.52
N PRO A 509 -20.10 -5.80 19.48
CA PRO A 509 -19.30 -4.62 19.17
C PRO A 509 -17.92 -4.95 18.59
N GLU A 510 -17.49 -6.21 18.71
CA GLU A 510 -16.23 -6.69 18.15
C GLU A 510 -16.49 -7.50 16.88
N GLU A 511 -15.69 -7.24 15.84
CA GLU A 511 -15.77 -7.95 14.57
C GLU A 511 -15.33 -9.40 14.73
N ASN A 512 -16.02 -10.32 14.04
CA ASN A 512 -15.61 -11.72 13.93
C ASN A 512 -15.41 -12.07 12.45
N PHE A 513 -14.82 -13.23 12.15
CA PHE A 513 -14.53 -13.62 10.77
C PHE A 513 -15.80 -13.99 9.96
N ARG A 514 -16.99 -13.99 10.57
CA ARG A 514 -18.27 -14.35 9.93
C ARG A 514 -19.19 -13.17 9.63
N GLY A 515 -19.04 -12.04 10.33
CA GLY A 515 -19.98 -10.91 10.25
C GLY A 515 -19.39 -9.61 10.80
N CYS A 516 -20.01 -8.49 10.43
CA CYS A 516 -19.46 -7.17 10.73
C CYS A 516 -19.92 -6.70 12.11
N ALA A 517 -19.04 -6.00 12.83
CA ALA A 517 -19.37 -5.52 14.17
C ALA A 517 -20.62 -4.64 14.17
N GLY A 518 -21.52 -4.88 15.13
CA GLY A 518 -22.72 -4.08 15.36
C GLY A 518 -23.83 -4.28 14.34
N ASP A 519 -23.89 -5.43 13.66
CA ASP A 519 -25.02 -5.74 12.79
C ASP A 519 -26.34 -5.80 13.56
N ALA A 520 -27.44 -5.53 12.86
CA ALA A 520 -28.77 -5.77 13.40
C ALA A 520 -28.95 -7.27 13.72
N PRO A 521 -29.66 -7.64 14.82
CA PRO A 521 -29.88 -9.04 15.18
C PRO A 521 -30.68 -9.86 14.17
N GLN A 522 -31.35 -9.19 13.22
CA GLN A 522 -32.04 -9.81 12.10
C GLN A 522 -31.73 -9.01 10.82
N PRO A 523 -31.51 -9.69 9.68
CA PRO A 523 -31.49 -11.15 9.51
C PRO A 523 -30.25 -11.82 10.18
N GLU A 524 -30.28 -13.15 10.32
CA GLU A 524 -29.10 -13.94 10.73
C GLU A 524 -28.13 -14.14 9.55
N PHE A 525 -28.70 -14.25 8.34
CA PHE A 525 -27.97 -14.33 7.09
C PHE A 525 -28.50 -13.28 6.10
N PHE A 526 -27.59 -12.59 5.42
CA PHE A 526 -27.91 -11.70 4.29
C PHE A 526 -28.30 -12.51 3.05
N THR A 527 -29.38 -13.26 3.18
CA THR A 527 -30.02 -14.09 2.16
C THR A 527 -31.53 -13.87 2.20
N LEU A 528 -32.20 -14.01 1.05
CA LEU A 528 -33.63 -13.74 0.94
C LEU A 528 -34.52 -14.65 1.80
N ASP A 529 -34.04 -15.86 2.12
CA ASP A 529 -34.75 -16.83 2.97
C ASP A 529 -34.19 -16.89 4.40
N ASN A 530 -33.22 -16.02 4.73
CA ASN A 530 -32.53 -15.99 6.01
C ASN A 530 -31.89 -17.34 6.40
N THR A 531 -31.36 -18.08 5.41
CA THR A 531 -30.60 -19.31 5.60
C THR A 531 -29.17 -19.18 5.07
N ALA A 532 -28.23 -19.97 5.60
CA ALA A 532 -26.83 -19.98 5.15
C ALA A 532 -26.64 -20.34 3.66
N SER A 533 -27.55 -21.13 3.08
CA SER A 533 -27.52 -21.55 1.67
C SER A 533 -28.44 -20.73 0.76
N GLY A 534 -29.10 -19.72 1.31
CA GLY A 534 -30.08 -18.91 0.60
C GLY A 534 -29.51 -18.06 -0.52
N LYS A 535 -30.39 -17.47 -1.33
CA LYS A 535 -29.97 -16.48 -2.33
C LYS A 535 -29.46 -15.22 -1.62
N ARG A 536 -28.15 -14.98 -1.73
CA ARG A 536 -27.41 -13.89 -1.09
C ARG A 536 -27.84 -12.50 -1.59
N THR A 537 -27.83 -11.52 -0.69
CA THR A 537 -27.96 -10.08 -0.98
C THR A 537 -26.63 -9.34 -0.86
N VAL A 538 -25.55 -10.04 -0.52
CA VAL A 538 -24.17 -9.53 -0.33
C VAL A 538 -23.17 -10.37 -1.11
N SER A 539 -21.92 -9.89 -1.22
CA SER A 539 -20.85 -10.57 -1.97
C SER A 539 -20.36 -11.88 -1.31
N ALA A 540 -20.63 -12.05 0.00
CA ALA A 540 -20.15 -13.15 0.83
C ALA A 540 -18.61 -13.25 0.91
N GLU A 541 -17.95 -12.10 0.92
CA GLU A 541 -16.51 -11.99 1.16
C GLU A 541 -16.12 -12.42 2.58
N LEU A 542 -14.90 -12.90 2.77
CA LEU A 542 -14.48 -13.49 4.05
C LEU A 542 -14.24 -12.49 5.18
N SER A 543 -14.31 -11.18 4.91
CA SER A 543 -14.04 -10.12 5.90
C SER A 543 -14.87 -8.88 5.62
N CYS A 544 -15.18 -8.12 6.66
CA CYS A 544 -15.82 -6.82 6.57
C CYS A 544 -14.85 -5.69 6.20
N ARG A 545 -13.54 -5.96 6.25
CA ARG A 545 -12.48 -5.00 5.96
C ARG A 545 -11.98 -5.03 4.54
N VAL A 546 -12.64 -5.77 3.65
CA VAL A 546 -12.26 -5.78 2.23
C VAL A 546 -12.37 -4.38 1.63
N VAL A 547 -13.32 -3.57 2.10
CA VAL A 547 -13.47 -2.16 1.75
C VAL A 547 -13.23 -1.32 2.99
N GLU A 548 -12.20 -0.49 2.95
CA GLU A 548 -11.87 0.43 4.04
C GLU A 548 -11.46 1.78 3.45
N GLN A 549 -12.03 2.84 4.01
CA GLN A 549 -11.68 4.20 3.62
C GLN A 549 -10.18 4.45 3.84
N HIS A 550 -9.55 5.17 2.91
CA HIS A 550 -8.13 5.50 2.92
C HIS A 550 -7.21 4.27 2.84
N ARG A 551 -7.67 3.17 2.23
CA ARG A 551 -6.85 1.99 1.94
C ARG A 551 -6.92 1.64 0.46
N SER A 552 -5.88 0.96 -0.01
CA SER A 552 -5.89 0.37 -1.35
C SER A 552 -7.14 -0.51 -1.53
N ARG A 553 -7.80 -0.35 -2.67
CA ARG A 553 -8.98 -1.13 -3.06
C ARG A 553 -8.56 -2.53 -3.50
N SER A 554 -9.32 -3.56 -3.12
CA SER A 554 -9.08 -4.92 -3.62
C SER A 554 -9.43 -5.03 -5.12
N GLY A 555 -8.57 -5.65 -5.92
CA GLY A 555 -8.80 -5.91 -7.34
C GLY A 555 -9.61 -7.18 -7.63
N ARG A 556 -9.92 -7.98 -6.60
CA ARG A 556 -10.65 -9.25 -6.71
C ARG A 556 -11.67 -9.38 -5.59
N MET A 557 -12.66 -10.25 -5.80
CA MET A 557 -13.55 -10.67 -4.72
C MET A 557 -12.76 -11.56 -3.77
N LEU A 558 -12.79 -11.25 -2.48
CA LEU A 558 -12.11 -12.08 -1.47
C LEU A 558 -13.02 -13.25 -1.07
N ILE A 559 -13.26 -14.13 -2.04
CA ILE A 559 -13.99 -15.38 -1.89
C ILE A 559 -13.23 -16.54 -2.53
N ASN A 560 -13.48 -17.74 -2.02
CA ASN A 560 -13.03 -18.98 -2.62
C ASN A 560 -14.25 -19.74 -3.13
N SER A 561 -14.28 -20.08 -4.42
CA SER A 561 -15.37 -20.84 -5.02
C SER A 561 -14.90 -21.62 -6.24
N GLY A 562 -15.67 -22.64 -6.64
CA GLY A 562 -15.37 -23.37 -7.88
C GLY A 562 -15.42 -22.49 -9.14
N GLU A 563 -16.16 -21.38 -9.10
CA GLU A 563 -16.37 -20.47 -10.23
C GLU A 563 -15.28 -19.40 -10.33
N LEU A 564 -14.91 -18.79 -9.20
CA LEU A 564 -13.93 -17.70 -9.15
C LEU A 564 -12.53 -18.16 -8.76
N GLY A 565 -12.37 -19.44 -8.43
CA GLY A 565 -11.12 -20.02 -7.97
C GLY A 565 -10.77 -19.60 -6.54
N VAL A 566 -9.47 -19.45 -6.29
CA VAL A 566 -8.92 -19.13 -4.98
C VAL A 566 -8.45 -17.68 -4.99
N ASN A 567 -9.23 -16.78 -4.42
CA ASN A 567 -8.88 -15.35 -4.32
C ASN A 567 -8.70 -14.90 -2.86
N ALA A 568 -9.36 -15.55 -1.91
CA ALA A 568 -9.17 -15.26 -0.50
C ALA A 568 -8.07 -16.16 0.09
N PRO A 569 -7.44 -15.76 1.21
CA PRO A 569 -6.43 -16.59 1.87
C PRO A 569 -6.93 -18.02 2.12
N SER A 570 -6.16 -18.99 1.66
CA SER A 570 -6.48 -20.41 1.76
C SER A 570 -5.21 -21.24 1.87
N LEU A 571 -5.35 -22.51 2.23
CA LEU A 571 -4.24 -23.45 2.25
C LEU A 571 -4.18 -24.21 0.92
N ARG A 572 -2.97 -24.36 0.36
CA ARG A 572 -2.77 -25.25 -0.80
C ARG A 572 -2.93 -26.73 -0.43
N GLY A 573 -2.71 -27.05 0.85
CA GLY A 573 -2.87 -28.38 1.43
C GLY A 573 -2.72 -28.31 2.95
N VAL A 574 -3.07 -29.40 3.64
CA VAL A 574 -2.85 -29.50 5.08
C VAL A 574 -1.35 -29.50 5.42
N PRO A 575 -0.95 -29.01 6.62
CA PRO A 575 0.44 -29.05 7.04
C PRO A 575 1.04 -30.45 7.07
N LYS A 576 2.34 -30.55 6.84
CA LYS A 576 3.10 -31.80 6.89
C LYS A 576 4.24 -31.67 7.89
N LEU A 577 4.40 -32.68 8.75
CA LEU A 577 5.51 -32.78 9.68
C LEU A 577 6.68 -33.53 9.01
N SER A 578 7.89 -33.01 9.14
CA SER A 578 9.12 -33.64 8.65
C SER A 578 10.17 -33.77 9.74
N ALA A 579 11.01 -34.81 9.62
CA ALA A 579 12.14 -35.03 10.51
C ALA A 579 13.31 -34.08 10.19
N PRO A 580 14.24 -33.86 11.14
CA PRO A 580 15.44 -33.05 10.94
C PRO A 580 16.31 -33.51 9.76
N GLU A 581 16.48 -34.83 9.64
CA GLU A 581 17.20 -35.50 8.55
C GLU A 581 16.44 -35.51 7.20
N GLY A 582 15.23 -34.95 7.19
CA GLY A 582 14.29 -35.00 6.06
C GLY A 582 13.34 -36.20 6.10
N GLY A 583 12.29 -36.13 5.28
CA GLY A 583 11.25 -37.16 5.20
C GLY A 583 10.04 -36.87 6.11
N THR A 584 8.86 -37.26 5.65
CA THR A 584 7.58 -37.00 6.33
C THR A 584 7.42 -37.93 7.54
N LEU A 585 7.07 -37.37 8.70
CA LEU A 585 6.68 -38.11 9.90
C LEU A 585 5.17 -38.32 9.93
N ALA A 586 4.73 -39.42 10.55
CA ALA A 586 3.30 -39.66 10.77
C ALA A 586 2.75 -38.67 11.81
N ALA A 587 1.53 -38.17 11.58
CA ALA A 587 0.81 -37.30 12.51
C ALA A 587 -0.69 -37.69 12.59
N ASP A 588 -0.99 -38.94 12.25
CA ASP A 588 -2.34 -39.50 12.21
C ASP A 588 -2.72 -40.17 13.55
N LEU A 589 -3.72 -41.06 13.53
CA LEU A 589 -4.19 -41.81 14.70
C LEU A 589 -3.51 -43.18 14.85
N THR A 590 -2.35 -43.40 14.22
CA THR A 590 -1.56 -44.62 14.41
C THR A 590 -0.62 -44.52 15.63
N ASP A 591 -0.13 -45.66 16.13
CA ASP A 591 0.85 -45.69 17.22
C ASP A 591 2.11 -44.86 16.90
N GLU A 592 2.55 -44.84 15.63
CA GLU A 592 3.65 -43.99 15.17
C GLU A 592 3.24 -42.51 15.14
N GLY A 593 2.03 -42.20 14.65
CA GLY A 593 1.51 -40.83 14.61
C GLY A 593 1.42 -40.17 15.99
N PHE A 594 1.11 -40.95 17.03
CA PHE A 594 1.06 -40.46 18.41
C PHE A 594 2.43 -40.26 19.06
N LYS A 595 3.54 -40.72 18.47
CA LYS A 595 4.89 -40.41 18.99
C LYS A 595 5.28 -38.97 18.70
N HIS A 596 4.75 -38.40 17.63
CA HIS A 596 5.16 -37.11 17.10
C HIS A 596 4.20 -35.98 17.51
N PRO A 597 4.67 -34.72 17.53
CA PRO A 597 3.81 -33.57 17.83
C PRO A 597 2.68 -33.42 16.80
N LYS A 598 1.55 -32.84 17.24
CA LYS A 598 0.39 -32.53 16.39
C LYS A 598 0.11 -31.04 16.36
N LEU A 599 0.14 -30.45 15.17
CA LEU A 599 -0.29 -29.07 14.91
C LEU A 599 -1.79 -29.06 14.57
N LEU A 600 -2.62 -28.40 15.38
CA LEU A 600 -4.07 -28.35 15.16
C LEU A 600 -4.63 -26.93 15.26
N ALA A 601 -5.61 -26.64 14.42
CA ALA A 601 -6.41 -25.43 14.45
C ALA A 601 -7.17 -25.33 15.78
N VAL A 602 -7.43 -24.09 16.21
CA VAL A 602 -8.17 -23.81 17.43
C VAL A 602 -9.34 -22.90 17.13
N GLU A 603 -10.48 -23.18 17.77
CA GLU A 603 -11.70 -22.39 17.64
C GLU A 603 -11.51 -20.94 18.12
N PHE A 604 -12.36 -20.05 17.59
CA PHE A 604 -12.35 -18.63 17.94
C PHE A 604 -13.30 -18.36 19.09
N GLU A 605 -13.01 -17.33 19.88
CA GLU A 605 -13.96 -16.84 20.86
C GLU A 605 -15.17 -16.27 20.12
N ASN A 606 -16.37 -16.60 20.58
CA ASN A 606 -17.57 -15.97 20.05
C ASN A 606 -17.85 -14.70 20.87
N PRO A 607 -17.85 -13.50 20.26
CA PRO A 607 -18.18 -12.26 20.95
C PRO A 607 -19.59 -12.25 21.59
N GLU A 608 -20.51 -13.08 21.07
CA GLU A 608 -21.87 -13.26 21.63
C GLU A 608 -21.92 -14.32 22.76
N GLY A 609 -20.77 -14.93 23.08
CA GLY A 609 -20.60 -15.97 24.10
C GLY A 609 -20.37 -17.37 23.50
N GLY A 610 -19.48 -18.13 24.13
CA GLY A 610 -19.11 -19.49 23.71
C GLY A 610 -17.98 -19.55 22.67
N THR A 611 -17.99 -20.59 21.84
CA THR A 611 -16.93 -20.89 20.84
C THR A 611 -17.47 -20.83 19.42
N GLN A 612 -16.72 -20.20 18.52
CA GLN A 612 -17.02 -20.16 17.11
C GLN A 612 -16.17 -21.19 16.33
N PRO A 613 -16.78 -22.04 15.48
CA PRO A 613 -16.06 -23.06 14.74
C PRO A 613 -15.00 -22.45 13.83
N VAL A 614 -13.79 -23.01 13.83
CA VAL A 614 -12.72 -22.57 12.93
C VAL A 614 -12.99 -23.06 11.51
N GLU A 615 -12.77 -22.17 10.54
CA GLU A 615 -13.01 -22.42 9.12
C GLU A 615 -11.79 -22.07 8.30
N VAL A 616 -11.45 -22.92 7.33
CA VAL A 616 -10.35 -22.69 6.40
C VAL A 616 -10.66 -23.31 5.05
N HIS A 617 -10.33 -22.61 3.97
CA HIS A 617 -10.40 -23.18 2.64
C HIS A 617 -9.12 -23.97 2.33
N ILE A 618 -9.26 -25.16 1.77
CA ILE A 618 -8.19 -25.90 1.13
C ILE A 618 -8.47 -25.95 -0.36
N GLY A 619 -7.74 -25.14 -1.14
CA GLY A 619 -8.18 -24.75 -2.47
C GLY A 619 -9.54 -24.05 -2.41
N THR A 620 -10.55 -24.60 -3.09
CA THR A 620 -11.91 -24.04 -3.10
C THR A 620 -12.87 -24.72 -2.11
N SER A 621 -12.42 -25.75 -1.39
CA SER A 621 -13.25 -26.52 -0.47
C SER A 621 -13.15 -25.93 0.95
N LEU A 622 -14.30 -25.60 1.54
CA LEU A 622 -14.38 -25.16 2.93
C LEU A 622 -14.25 -26.36 3.88
N HIS A 623 -13.27 -26.31 4.78
CA HIS A 623 -13.09 -27.22 5.91
C HIS A 623 -13.47 -26.50 7.21
N THR A 624 -14.18 -27.17 8.10
CA THR A 624 -14.69 -26.56 9.35
C THR A 624 -14.66 -27.54 10.52
N SER A 625 -14.45 -27.03 11.74
CA SER A 625 -14.52 -27.85 12.97
C SER A 625 -15.96 -28.28 13.31
N ALA A 626 -16.97 -27.60 12.76
CA ALA A 626 -18.38 -27.96 12.96
C ALA A 626 -18.90 -29.07 12.03
N ALA A 627 -18.07 -29.57 11.10
CA ALA A 627 -18.49 -30.59 10.16
C ALA A 627 -18.77 -31.92 10.87
N SER A 628 -19.74 -32.69 10.37
CA SER A 628 -20.09 -33.98 10.97
C SER A 628 -18.89 -34.95 10.95
N PRO A 629 -18.67 -35.73 12.04
CA PRO A 629 -17.61 -36.73 12.11
C PRO A 629 -17.66 -37.68 10.90
N GLY A 630 -16.51 -37.90 10.26
CA GLY A 630 -16.38 -38.76 9.07
C GLY A 630 -16.68 -38.08 7.72
N SER A 631 -17.05 -36.79 7.71
CA SER A 631 -17.10 -36.03 6.46
C SER A 631 -15.67 -35.76 5.93
N THR A 632 -15.52 -35.59 4.62
CA THR A 632 -14.21 -35.31 4.01
C THR A 632 -13.67 -33.92 4.34
N ASN A 633 -14.54 -33.04 4.84
CA ASN A 633 -14.25 -31.62 5.06
C ASN A 633 -14.17 -31.26 6.57
N VAL A 634 -13.99 -32.26 7.44
CA VAL A 634 -13.71 -31.99 8.86
C VAL A 634 -12.34 -31.34 9.00
N LEU A 635 -12.29 -30.23 9.75
CA LEU A 635 -11.04 -29.66 10.23
C LEU A 635 -10.78 -30.18 11.65
N GLY A 636 -9.73 -30.98 11.83
CA GLY A 636 -9.41 -31.55 13.13
C GLY A 636 -8.98 -30.48 14.13
N VAL A 637 -9.64 -30.40 15.29
CA VAL A 637 -9.26 -29.50 16.40
C VAL A 637 -8.91 -30.25 17.68
N ASP A 638 -9.22 -31.55 17.73
CA ASP A 638 -9.04 -32.41 18.89
C ASP A 638 -7.89 -33.41 18.64
N PRO A 639 -6.83 -33.41 19.48
CA PRO A 639 -5.69 -34.32 19.33
C PRO A 639 -6.05 -35.81 19.43
N ALA A 640 -7.15 -36.16 20.10
CA ALA A 640 -7.60 -37.54 20.24
C ALA A 640 -8.28 -38.11 18.97
N SER A 641 -8.77 -37.25 18.08
CA SER A 641 -9.55 -37.66 16.90
C SER A 641 -9.06 -37.07 15.58
N ALA A 642 -8.12 -36.13 15.59
CA ALA A 642 -7.54 -35.55 14.38
C ALA A 642 -6.59 -36.53 13.67
N GLU A 643 -6.96 -36.91 12.44
CA GLU A 643 -6.14 -37.76 11.55
C GLU A 643 -5.04 -37.00 10.80
N ARG A 644 -5.10 -35.67 10.77
CA ARG A 644 -4.17 -34.82 10.03
C ARG A 644 -3.92 -33.52 10.78
N PRO A 645 -2.72 -32.90 10.62
CA PRO A 645 -2.48 -31.55 11.07
C PRO A 645 -3.46 -30.56 10.43
N SER A 646 -3.74 -29.47 11.14
CA SER A 646 -4.64 -28.41 10.70
C SER A 646 -4.19 -27.06 11.24
N VAL A 647 -4.51 -25.99 10.50
CA VAL A 647 -4.20 -24.60 10.87
C VAL A 647 -5.41 -23.74 10.53
N GLY A 648 -5.79 -22.85 11.46
CA GLY A 648 -6.77 -21.81 11.21
C GLY A 648 -6.11 -20.55 10.63
N LEU A 649 -6.80 -19.86 9.74
CA LEU A 649 -6.38 -18.54 9.24
C LEU A 649 -7.18 -17.44 9.93
N VAL A 650 -6.52 -16.34 10.27
CA VAL A 650 -7.16 -15.15 10.84
C VAL A 650 -7.50 -14.21 9.69
N LEU A 651 -8.77 -14.18 9.29
CA LEU A 651 -9.20 -13.52 8.06
C LEU A 651 -9.70 -12.09 8.26
N THR A 652 -9.70 -11.59 9.51
CA THR A 652 -10.23 -10.27 9.87
C THR A 652 -9.62 -9.15 9.04
N GLU A 653 -8.31 -9.19 8.79
CA GLU A 653 -7.62 -8.22 7.94
C GLU A 653 -6.99 -8.91 6.72
N PRO A 654 -7.63 -8.87 5.54
CA PRO A 654 -7.12 -9.58 4.38
C PRO A 654 -5.83 -8.99 3.80
N ARG A 655 -5.54 -7.70 4.01
CA ARG A 655 -4.30 -7.07 3.53
C ARG A 655 -3.05 -7.55 4.28
N ALA A 656 -3.21 -8.27 5.40
CA ALA A 656 -2.11 -8.93 6.08
C ALA A 656 -1.52 -10.12 5.30
N PHE A 657 -2.22 -10.60 4.25
CA PHE A 657 -1.78 -11.68 3.38
C PHE A 657 -1.21 -11.11 2.07
N GLY A 658 0.13 -11.10 1.95
CA GLY A 658 0.89 -10.49 0.85
C GLY A 658 1.04 -11.34 -0.43
N GLY A 659 0.33 -12.46 -0.54
CA GLY A 659 0.38 -13.39 -1.68
C GLY A 659 0.66 -14.85 -1.25
N ASP A 660 1.14 -15.65 -2.20
CA ASP A 660 1.56 -17.03 -1.92
C ASP A 660 2.76 -17.05 -0.97
N GLU A 661 2.62 -17.77 0.14
CA GLU A 661 3.64 -17.80 1.19
C GLU A 661 3.84 -19.22 1.69
N GLU A 662 5.07 -19.72 1.58
CA GLU A 662 5.50 -20.93 2.26
C GLU A 662 5.79 -20.62 3.73
N MET A 663 5.16 -21.38 4.62
CA MET A 663 5.27 -21.26 6.07
C MET A 663 6.00 -22.47 6.65
N ASN A 664 6.94 -22.20 7.54
CA ASN A 664 7.69 -23.21 8.27
C ASN A 664 7.60 -22.94 9.78
N LEU A 665 7.14 -23.93 10.53
CA LEU A 665 7.14 -23.94 11.99
C LEU A 665 8.18 -24.95 12.47
N VAL A 666 9.31 -24.46 13.00
CA VAL A 666 10.51 -25.27 13.29
C VAL A 666 10.76 -25.36 14.80
N TYR A 667 10.90 -26.57 15.33
CA TYR A 667 11.21 -26.76 16.76
C TYR A 667 12.67 -26.38 17.07
N GLU A 668 12.86 -25.49 18.05
CA GLU A 668 14.14 -24.82 18.35
C GLU A 668 14.80 -24.22 17.10
N GLY A 669 13.98 -23.64 16.21
CA GLY A 669 14.45 -23.06 14.96
C GLY A 669 15.43 -21.90 15.16
N ALA A 670 16.37 -21.76 14.23
CA ALA A 670 17.24 -20.59 14.16
C ALA A 670 16.48 -19.42 13.50
N PHE A 671 16.38 -18.28 14.19
CA PHE A 671 15.73 -17.07 13.68
C PHE A 671 16.73 -15.93 13.44
N VAL A 672 17.89 -15.97 14.11
CA VAL A 672 19.07 -15.22 13.68
C VAL A 672 19.91 -16.18 12.84
N PRO A 673 20.01 -15.97 11.51
CA PRO A 673 20.80 -16.84 10.64
C PRO A 673 22.27 -16.79 11.02
N GLU A 674 23.06 -17.75 10.53
CA GLU A 674 24.49 -17.83 10.83
C GLU A 674 25.21 -16.50 10.53
N ARG A 675 25.96 -16.03 11.53
CA ARG A 675 26.84 -14.86 11.48
C ARG A 675 28.27 -15.28 11.73
N LYS A 676 29.24 -14.56 11.15
CA LYS A 676 30.68 -14.86 11.23
C LYS A 676 31.50 -13.77 11.93
N THR A 677 30.81 -12.93 12.69
CA THR A 677 31.30 -11.64 13.22
C THR A 677 31.17 -11.54 14.74
N GLY A 678 30.86 -12.65 15.42
CA GLY A 678 30.69 -12.65 16.88
C GLY A 678 32.04 -12.66 17.59
N PHE A 679 32.28 -11.71 18.49
CA PHE A 679 33.49 -11.65 19.32
C PHE A 679 33.17 -12.04 20.76
N PRO A 680 33.47 -13.30 21.15
CA PRO A 680 33.18 -13.78 22.49
C PRO A 680 34.28 -13.41 23.48
N ASP A 681 33.91 -12.86 24.63
CA ASP A 681 34.70 -12.91 25.85
C ASP A 681 34.19 -14.08 26.69
N TRP A 682 34.85 -15.23 26.56
CA TRP A 682 34.46 -16.47 27.24
C TRP A 682 34.61 -16.41 28.76
N ALA A 683 35.52 -15.56 29.26
CA ALA A 683 35.72 -15.40 30.70
C ALA A 683 34.59 -14.55 31.31
N ALA A 684 34.18 -13.48 30.61
CA ALA A 684 33.04 -12.66 31.00
C ALA A 684 31.68 -13.29 30.64
N GLY A 685 31.66 -14.29 29.74
CA GLY A 685 30.43 -14.87 29.20
C GLY A 685 29.67 -13.87 28.33
N THR A 686 30.37 -13.08 27.51
CA THR A 686 29.72 -12.08 26.64
C THR A 686 30.06 -12.31 25.17
N LEU A 687 29.14 -11.96 24.27
CA LEU A 687 29.30 -11.98 22.82
C LEU A 687 28.97 -10.61 22.28
N THR A 688 29.93 -9.96 21.61
CA THR A 688 29.70 -8.67 20.95
C THR A 688 29.63 -8.85 19.44
N ASP A 689 28.61 -8.28 18.82
CA ASP A 689 28.46 -8.18 17.36
C ASP A 689 27.68 -6.88 17.05
N HIS A 690 28.40 -5.86 16.57
CA HIS A 690 27.83 -4.52 16.36
C HIS A 690 26.74 -4.49 15.28
N ASP A 691 26.83 -5.39 14.30
CA ASP A 691 25.91 -5.44 13.16
C ASP A 691 24.83 -6.52 13.35
N ALA A 692 24.76 -7.16 14.51
CA ALA A 692 23.76 -8.19 14.79
C ALA A 692 22.37 -7.63 15.06
N VAL A 693 22.29 -6.45 15.68
CA VAL A 693 21.03 -5.74 15.92
C VAL A 693 20.03 -6.65 16.66
N PHE A 694 20.48 -7.28 17.76
CA PHE A 694 19.80 -8.43 18.38
C PHE A 694 18.35 -8.16 18.79
N CYS A 695 18.06 -6.97 19.34
CA CYS A 695 16.70 -6.64 19.76
C CYS A 695 15.76 -6.54 18.54
N ASN A 696 16.21 -5.90 17.46
CA ASN A 696 15.45 -5.82 16.21
C ASN A 696 15.45 -7.12 15.39
N ARG A 697 16.01 -8.21 15.92
CA ARG A 697 15.85 -9.57 15.39
C ARG A 697 14.99 -10.46 16.30
N GLY A 698 14.49 -9.94 17.42
CA GLY A 698 13.57 -10.67 18.29
C GLY A 698 14.22 -11.60 19.30
N VAL A 699 15.46 -11.32 19.69
CA VAL A 699 16.14 -12.08 20.75
C VAL A 699 15.46 -11.81 22.09
N GLN A 700 15.06 -12.88 22.77
CA GLN A 700 14.48 -12.89 24.11
C GLN A 700 15.49 -13.44 25.11
N ASP A 701 15.92 -12.59 26.04
CA ASP A 701 16.79 -12.97 27.14
C ASP A 701 16.00 -13.61 28.30
N SER A 702 16.71 -13.96 29.38
CA SER A 702 16.09 -14.64 30.51
C SER A 702 15.08 -13.77 31.28
N GLU A 703 15.09 -12.45 31.13
CA GLU A 703 14.11 -11.56 31.78
C GLU A 703 12.84 -11.49 30.95
N LEU A 704 12.95 -11.26 29.64
CA LEU A 704 11.81 -11.25 28.73
C LEU A 704 11.03 -12.57 28.73
N VAL A 705 11.73 -13.69 28.83
CA VAL A 705 11.06 -14.99 28.91
C VAL A 705 10.35 -15.20 30.26
N GLN A 706 10.74 -14.51 31.34
CA GLN A 706 9.93 -14.52 32.58
C GLN A 706 8.63 -13.77 32.38
N ASP A 707 8.64 -12.66 31.66
CA ASP A 707 7.42 -11.91 31.33
C ASP A 707 6.45 -12.78 30.50
N VAL A 708 6.97 -13.45 29.46
CA VAL A 708 6.20 -14.42 28.67
C VAL A 708 5.66 -15.56 29.56
N GLY A 709 6.47 -16.06 30.49
CA GLY A 709 6.03 -17.08 31.45
C GLY A 709 4.88 -16.61 32.33
N ALA A 710 4.94 -15.36 32.80
CA ALA A 710 3.88 -14.76 33.61
C ALA A 710 2.58 -14.61 32.80
N GLU A 711 2.66 -14.20 31.53
CA GLU A 711 1.51 -14.14 30.60
C GLU A 711 0.88 -15.52 30.35
N LEU A 712 1.70 -16.58 30.31
CA LEU A 712 1.25 -17.96 30.20
C LEU A 712 0.71 -18.54 31.53
N GLY A 713 0.72 -17.77 32.61
CA GLY A 713 0.22 -18.18 33.93
C GLY A 713 1.18 -19.04 34.74
N VAL A 714 2.49 -19.02 34.45
CA VAL A 714 3.52 -19.68 35.26
C VAL A 714 3.59 -19.00 36.63
N ALA A 715 3.70 -19.80 37.70
CA ALA A 715 3.79 -19.26 39.05
C ALA A 715 5.08 -18.44 39.22
N ALA A 716 5.00 -17.33 39.97
CA ALA A 716 6.14 -16.43 40.18
C ALA A 716 7.42 -17.12 40.70
N ALA A 717 7.27 -18.18 41.52
CA ALA A 717 8.40 -18.96 42.03
C ALA A 717 9.10 -19.81 40.96
N ASP A 718 8.42 -20.12 39.86
CA ASP A 718 8.89 -21.01 38.80
C ASP A 718 9.36 -20.24 37.54
N LEU A 719 9.19 -18.90 37.50
CA LEU A 719 9.57 -18.06 36.36
C LEU A 719 11.05 -18.19 35.99
N ALA A 720 11.95 -18.20 36.99
CA ALA A 720 13.39 -18.38 36.74
C ALA A 720 13.69 -19.76 36.14
N ALA A 721 13.00 -20.81 36.58
CA ALA A 721 13.14 -22.16 36.03
C ALA A 721 12.58 -22.24 34.60
N PHE A 722 11.47 -21.55 34.33
CA PHE A 722 10.89 -21.42 33.00
C PHE A 722 11.86 -20.72 32.03
N ALA A 723 12.37 -19.54 32.40
CA ALA A 723 13.34 -18.80 31.59
C ALA A 723 14.64 -19.58 31.35
N SER A 724 15.09 -20.37 32.33
CA SER A 724 16.27 -21.23 32.16
C SER A 724 16.13 -22.23 30.99
N ARG A 725 14.90 -22.61 30.61
CA ARG A 725 14.62 -23.56 29.53
C ARG A 725 14.30 -22.87 28.21
N HIS A 726 13.58 -21.76 28.29
CA HIS A 726 12.96 -21.09 27.15
C HIS A 726 13.69 -19.84 26.65
N ALA A 727 14.63 -19.29 27.41
CA ALA A 727 15.50 -18.23 26.93
C ALA A 727 16.25 -18.66 25.67
N ASP A 728 16.48 -17.70 24.79
CA ASP A 728 17.18 -17.94 23.54
C ASP A 728 18.60 -18.42 23.75
N VAL A 729 19.12 -19.10 22.74
CA VAL A 729 20.40 -19.80 22.81
C VAL A 729 21.29 -19.37 21.65
N VAL A 730 22.50 -18.96 21.96
CA VAL A 730 23.58 -18.86 20.97
C VAL A 730 24.13 -20.27 20.74
N THR A 731 24.00 -20.76 19.51
CA THR A 731 24.65 -22.00 19.09
C THR A 731 25.91 -21.67 18.30
N VAL A 732 27.06 -22.11 18.79
CA VAL A 732 28.34 -21.89 18.11
C VAL A 732 28.47 -22.83 16.91
N THR A 733 28.39 -22.30 15.70
CA THR A 733 28.49 -23.08 14.45
C THR A 733 29.93 -23.17 13.94
N GLN A 734 30.85 -22.38 14.51
CA GLN A 734 32.26 -22.36 14.14
C GLN A 734 32.89 -23.77 14.09
N GLY A 735 33.52 -24.09 12.96
CA GLY A 735 34.27 -25.34 12.83
C GLY A 735 35.49 -25.38 13.75
N ILE A 736 35.75 -26.54 14.36
CA ILE A 736 37.00 -26.81 15.08
C ILE A 736 38.15 -26.76 14.07
N PRO A 737 39.27 -26.05 14.34
CA PRO A 737 40.42 -26.03 13.45
C PRO A 737 40.86 -27.43 13.03
N ALA A 738 41.27 -27.60 11.77
CA ALA A 738 41.64 -28.90 11.22
C ALA A 738 42.73 -29.59 12.08
N GLU A 739 42.77 -30.92 12.09
CA GLU A 739 43.70 -31.70 12.92
C GLU A 739 45.18 -31.29 12.70
N ASN A 740 45.53 -30.92 11.47
CA ASN A 740 46.87 -30.51 11.06
C ASN A 740 47.12 -28.99 11.18
N ASP A 741 46.18 -28.22 11.73
CA ASP A 741 46.35 -26.79 11.90
C ASP A 741 47.47 -26.47 12.90
N SER A 742 48.31 -25.49 12.56
CA SER A 742 49.35 -24.96 13.44
C SER A 742 48.82 -24.46 14.80
N TYR A 743 47.53 -24.12 14.88
CA TYR A 743 46.84 -23.70 16.09
C TYR A 743 47.01 -24.69 17.25
N TRP A 744 47.08 -26.00 16.99
CA TRP A 744 47.17 -27.03 18.03
C TRP A 744 48.56 -27.13 18.69
N SER A 745 49.54 -26.34 18.27
CA SER A 745 50.87 -26.29 18.90
C SER A 745 50.79 -25.67 20.30
N ALA A 746 51.63 -26.15 21.22
CA ALA A 746 51.68 -25.63 22.59
C ALA A 746 51.97 -24.12 22.67
N GLU A 747 52.66 -23.55 21.67
CA GLU A 747 52.91 -22.10 21.58
C GLU A 747 51.66 -21.28 21.23
N LYS A 748 50.74 -21.85 20.44
CA LYS A 748 49.54 -21.14 19.97
C LYS A 748 48.30 -21.40 20.83
N LEU A 749 48.29 -22.50 21.59
CA LEU A 749 47.18 -22.82 22.48
C LEU A 749 47.18 -21.90 23.71
N PRO A 750 46.01 -21.35 24.10
CA PRO A 750 45.89 -20.62 25.35
C PRO A 750 46.31 -21.48 26.55
N GLY A 751 47.16 -20.96 27.43
CA GLY A 751 47.66 -21.72 28.59
C GLY A 751 48.55 -22.92 28.26
N GLY A 752 48.97 -23.09 27.00
CA GLY A 752 49.87 -24.16 26.56
C GLY A 752 49.22 -25.53 26.35
N SER A 753 47.93 -25.69 26.63
CA SER A 753 47.16 -26.92 26.39
C SER A 753 45.67 -26.62 26.27
N CYS A 754 44.92 -27.44 25.52
CA CYS A 754 43.47 -27.32 25.42
C CYS A 754 42.81 -28.59 25.93
N GLY A 755 41.93 -28.43 26.92
CA GLY A 755 41.32 -29.52 27.66
C GLY A 755 42.34 -30.46 28.31
N GLY A 756 43.59 -30.03 28.57
CA GLY A 756 44.66 -30.86 29.15
C GLY A 756 45.51 -31.66 28.14
N GLY A 757 45.48 -31.31 26.86
CA GLY A 757 46.34 -31.91 25.81
C GLY A 757 46.90 -30.89 24.82
N THR A 758 47.80 -31.34 23.93
CA THR A 758 48.37 -30.54 22.81
C THR A 758 48.36 -31.34 21.51
N GLY A 759 48.51 -30.66 20.37
CA GLY A 759 48.49 -31.29 19.05
C GLY A 759 47.20 -32.07 18.79
N LYS A 760 47.33 -33.29 18.26
CA LYS A 760 46.20 -34.17 17.96
C LYS A 760 45.31 -34.45 19.18
N LEU A 761 45.88 -34.53 20.38
CA LEU A 761 45.10 -34.83 21.60
C LEU A 761 44.12 -33.69 21.94
N ALA A 762 44.54 -32.44 21.77
CA ALA A 762 43.66 -31.27 21.93
C ALA A 762 42.52 -31.31 20.90
N TYR A 763 42.85 -31.55 19.63
CA TYR A 763 41.85 -31.68 18.56
C TYR A 763 40.80 -32.77 18.87
N PHE A 764 41.22 -33.97 19.26
CA PHE A 764 40.30 -35.06 19.56
C PHE A 764 39.42 -34.77 20.78
N ARG A 765 39.93 -34.11 21.83
CA ARG A 765 39.12 -33.67 22.98
C ARG A 765 38.06 -32.65 22.56
N CYS A 766 38.42 -31.68 21.72
CA CYS A 766 37.46 -30.73 21.18
C CYS A 766 36.39 -31.40 20.31
N ARG A 767 36.79 -32.34 19.44
CA ARG A 767 35.87 -33.12 18.59
C ARG A 767 34.92 -34.00 19.39
N GLU A 768 35.42 -34.62 20.46
CA GLU A 768 34.63 -35.44 21.37
C GLU A 768 33.62 -34.61 22.15
N ALA A 769 34.03 -33.44 22.65
CA ALA A 769 33.15 -32.55 23.40
C ALA A 769 32.09 -31.87 22.52
N PHE A 770 32.51 -31.23 21.42
CA PHE A 770 31.66 -30.31 20.66
C PHE A 770 31.15 -30.86 19.33
N GLY A 771 31.62 -32.03 18.90
CA GLY A 771 31.27 -32.60 17.59
C GLY A 771 31.84 -31.81 16.40
N PRO A 772 31.71 -32.35 15.18
CA PRO A 772 32.05 -31.64 13.96
C PRO A 772 31.03 -30.53 13.64
N ALA A 773 31.33 -29.68 12.66
CA ALA A 773 30.48 -28.53 12.32
C ALA A 773 29.11 -28.94 11.74
N ASP A 774 29.04 -30.07 11.05
CA ASP A 774 27.83 -30.66 10.45
C ASP A 774 27.01 -31.51 11.42
N ALA A 775 27.56 -31.83 12.59
CA ALA A 775 26.85 -32.54 13.67
C ALA A 775 27.31 -32.03 15.05
N PRO A 776 27.03 -30.76 15.40
CA PRO A 776 27.44 -30.20 16.68
C PRO A 776 26.71 -30.85 17.85
N THR A 777 27.37 -30.94 19.00
CA THR A 777 26.73 -31.41 20.24
C THR A 777 25.99 -30.27 20.95
N ALA A 778 25.10 -30.61 21.89
CA ALA A 778 24.40 -29.63 22.73
C ALA A 778 25.35 -28.80 23.64
N LEU A 779 26.62 -29.20 23.79
CA LEU A 779 27.61 -28.42 24.54
C LEU A 779 27.98 -27.09 23.86
N ARG A 780 27.56 -26.88 22.62
CA ARG A 780 27.74 -25.62 21.88
C ARG A 780 26.65 -24.58 22.13
N ASP A 781 25.64 -24.93 22.92
CA ASP A 781 24.49 -24.09 23.20
C ASP A 781 24.72 -23.26 24.46
N LEU A 782 24.66 -21.93 24.29
CA LEU A 782 24.87 -20.94 25.32
C LEU A 782 23.57 -20.17 25.54
N ARG A 783 22.95 -20.32 26.71
CA ARG A 783 21.72 -19.61 27.08
C ARG A 783 22.00 -18.12 27.23
N ILE A 784 21.15 -17.28 26.66
CA ILE A 784 21.21 -15.83 26.77
C ILE A 784 20.59 -15.40 28.09
N LEU A 785 21.40 -14.73 28.92
CA LEU A 785 20.99 -14.17 30.20
C LEU A 785 20.47 -12.75 30.04
N GLU A 786 21.17 -11.96 29.23
CA GLU A 786 20.86 -10.56 28.96
C GLU A 786 21.14 -10.25 27.49
N ALA A 787 20.22 -9.52 26.85
CA ALA A 787 20.36 -9.09 25.46
C ALA A 787 20.31 -7.57 25.32
N ARG A 788 21.25 -7.04 24.53
CA ARG A 788 21.35 -5.65 24.10
C ARG A 788 21.51 -5.62 22.58
N GLN A 789 21.30 -4.45 21.98
CA GLN A 789 21.31 -4.31 20.51
C GLN A 789 22.56 -4.88 19.82
N SER A 790 23.73 -4.80 20.47
CA SER A 790 25.02 -5.26 19.91
C SER A 790 25.77 -6.23 20.80
N GLN A 791 25.20 -6.67 21.92
CA GLN A 791 25.88 -7.50 22.91
C GLN A 791 24.91 -8.48 23.57
N LEU A 792 25.38 -9.71 23.79
CA LEU A 792 24.69 -10.73 24.58
C LEU A 792 25.56 -11.14 25.75
N THR A 793 24.94 -11.38 26.91
CA THR A 793 25.55 -12.12 28.01
C THR A 793 24.98 -13.53 28.01
N PHE A 794 25.83 -14.55 28.16
CA PHE A 794 25.46 -15.94 28.02
C PHE A 794 26.13 -16.86 29.04
N GLU A 795 25.61 -18.07 29.16
CA GLU A 795 26.24 -19.17 29.90
C GLU A 795 25.96 -20.54 29.25
N PRO A 796 26.82 -21.56 29.47
CA PRO A 796 26.57 -22.91 28.96
C PRO A 796 25.23 -23.47 29.44
N LYS A 797 24.38 -23.90 28.49
CA LYS A 797 23.02 -24.39 28.78
C LYS A 797 23.00 -25.73 29.51
N SER A 798 23.96 -26.61 29.20
CA SER A 798 23.97 -28.01 29.68
C SER A 798 24.38 -28.20 31.15
N TYR A 799 24.80 -27.15 31.85
CA TYR A 799 25.34 -27.24 33.21
C TYR A 799 24.66 -26.25 34.15
N THR A 800 24.52 -26.64 35.41
CA THR A 800 23.98 -25.79 36.47
C THR A 800 25.07 -25.24 37.39
N ASP A 801 26.14 -26.01 37.63
CA ASP A 801 27.27 -25.61 38.48
C ASP A 801 28.19 -24.57 37.81
N ALA A 802 28.63 -23.59 38.59
CA ALA A 802 29.45 -22.48 38.08
C ALA A 802 30.86 -22.90 37.67
N ALA A 803 31.47 -23.88 38.35
CA ALA A 803 32.81 -24.36 38.00
C ALA A 803 32.78 -25.18 36.71
N ASP A 804 31.72 -25.98 36.50
CA ASP A 804 31.52 -26.69 35.23
C ASP A 804 31.27 -25.71 34.07
N LYS A 805 30.42 -24.69 34.27
CA LYS A 805 30.22 -23.63 33.26
C LYS A 805 31.52 -22.93 32.88
N ALA A 806 32.33 -22.54 33.87
CA ALA A 806 33.63 -21.90 33.63
C ALA A 806 34.58 -22.82 32.86
N ARG A 807 34.61 -24.12 33.20
CA ARG A 807 35.41 -25.12 32.49
C ARG A 807 34.98 -25.31 31.04
N ILE A 808 33.68 -25.27 30.76
CA ILE A 808 33.17 -25.37 29.38
C ILE A 808 33.50 -24.11 28.59
N ASN A 809 33.38 -22.92 29.18
CA ASN A 809 33.79 -21.67 28.53
C ASN A 809 35.29 -21.66 28.20
N GLU A 810 36.14 -22.13 29.11
CA GLU A 810 37.57 -22.31 28.85
C GLU A 810 37.83 -23.28 27.69
N LEU A 811 37.08 -24.39 27.66
CA LEU A 811 37.19 -25.37 26.58
C LEU A 811 36.69 -24.80 25.24
N LEU A 812 35.61 -24.01 25.23
CA LEU A 812 35.10 -23.33 24.03
C LEU A 812 36.13 -22.32 23.50
N PHE A 813 36.71 -21.50 24.37
CA PHE A 813 37.77 -20.56 24.01
C PHE A 813 38.92 -21.27 23.28
N CYS A 814 39.41 -22.38 23.83
CA CYS A 814 40.52 -23.10 23.22
C CYS A 814 40.11 -23.96 22.01
N CYS A 815 38.87 -24.46 21.92
CA CYS A 815 38.43 -25.26 20.78
C CYS A 815 37.99 -24.43 19.57
N MET A 816 37.63 -23.16 19.77
CA MET A 816 37.10 -22.26 18.72
C MET A 816 38.11 -21.21 18.23
N GLY A 817 39.42 -21.42 18.47
CA GLY A 817 40.47 -20.59 17.88
C GLY A 817 40.98 -19.43 18.75
N GLY A 818 40.77 -19.45 20.06
CA GLY A 818 41.53 -18.62 21.00
C GLY A 818 41.16 -17.13 21.03
N GLY A 819 39.89 -16.79 20.81
CA GLY A 819 39.36 -15.42 20.95
C GLY A 819 39.19 -14.65 19.64
N ALA A 820 39.38 -15.30 18.49
CA ALA A 820 38.98 -14.77 17.20
C ALA A 820 37.45 -14.65 17.08
N ALA A 821 36.99 -13.92 16.05
CA ALA A 821 35.58 -13.93 15.70
C ALA A 821 35.11 -15.36 15.41
N ILE A 822 33.92 -15.71 15.89
CA ILE A 822 33.31 -17.02 15.73
C ILE A 822 32.11 -16.96 14.79
N SER A 823 31.83 -18.10 14.15
CA SER A 823 30.55 -18.35 13.52
C SER A 823 29.51 -18.83 14.55
N TYR A 824 28.33 -18.21 14.56
CA TYR A 824 27.25 -18.54 15.49
C TYR A 824 25.87 -18.26 14.87
N GLN A 825 24.83 -18.82 15.47
CA GLN A 825 23.43 -18.48 15.19
C GLN A 825 22.66 -18.35 16.51
N VAL A 826 21.47 -17.74 16.48
CA VAL A 826 20.57 -17.68 17.65
C VAL A 826 19.32 -18.51 17.37
N ARG A 827 18.98 -19.35 18.35
CA ARG A 827 17.87 -20.32 18.28
C ARG A 827 16.94 -20.13 19.47
N ALA A 828 15.66 -20.43 19.26
CA ALA A 828 14.68 -20.44 20.35
C ALA A 828 14.91 -21.62 21.31
N GLY A 829 14.68 -21.42 22.61
CA GLY A 829 14.77 -22.47 23.63
C GLY A 829 13.45 -23.24 23.79
N GLN A 830 13.41 -24.53 23.46
CA GLN A 830 12.23 -25.40 23.63
C GLN A 830 10.90 -24.81 23.14
N GLN A 831 10.95 -24.03 22.05
CA GLN A 831 9.80 -23.40 21.42
C GLN A 831 9.80 -23.74 19.93
N TRP A 832 8.62 -23.68 19.30
CA TRP A 832 8.51 -23.70 17.86
C TRP A 832 8.57 -22.27 17.31
N VAL A 833 9.28 -22.10 16.20
CA VAL A 833 9.50 -20.81 15.54
C VAL A 833 8.79 -20.81 14.20
N LEU A 834 7.78 -19.96 14.05
CA LEU A 834 7.08 -19.73 12.80
C LEU A 834 7.87 -18.75 11.93
N THR A 835 8.07 -19.10 10.67
CA THR A 835 8.68 -18.23 9.67
C THR A 835 7.94 -18.35 8.35
N GLY A 836 7.74 -17.23 7.68
CA GLY A 836 7.23 -17.19 6.33
C GLY A 836 8.33 -16.86 5.33
N SER A 837 8.24 -17.42 4.12
CA SER A 837 9.17 -17.13 3.01
C SER A 837 9.21 -15.65 2.61
N GLY A 838 8.08 -14.93 2.74
CA GLY A 838 7.99 -13.49 2.51
C GLY A 838 7.99 -12.66 3.80
N SER A 839 7.26 -13.13 4.82
CA SER A 839 7.10 -12.39 6.08
C SER A 839 8.22 -12.56 7.10
N GLY A 840 9.11 -13.55 6.90
CA GLY A 840 10.23 -13.82 7.80
C GLY A 840 9.81 -14.25 9.21
N PHE A 841 10.72 -14.04 10.17
CA PHE A 841 10.43 -14.18 11.59
C PHE A 841 9.86 -12.87 12.13
N ARG A 842 8.66 -12.91 12.72
CA ARG A 842 7.98 -11.74 13.31
C ARG A 842 8.18 -11.73 14.83
N HIS A 843 8.54 -10.58 15.38
CA HIS A 843 8.71 -10.39 16.82
C HIS A 843 8.27 -8.98 17.24
N HIS A 844 8.02 -8.82 18.53
CA HIS A 844 7.72 -7.53 19.14
C HIS A 844 8.80 -7.08 20.14
N VAL A 845 10.06 -7.49 19.95
CA VAL A 845 11.19 -6.97 20.75
C VAL A 845 11.78 -5.70 20.12
N VAL A 846 12.14 -4.72 20.96
CA VAL A 846 12.82 -3.46 20.58
C VAL A 846 13.96 -3.14 21.53
N ALA A 847 14.92 -2.32 21.08
CA ALA A 847 15.95 -1.75 21.94
C ALA A 847 15.45 -0.44 22.57
N THR A 848 15.57 -0.30 23.89
CA THR A 848 15.18 0.93 24.60
C THR A 848 16.25 1.39 25.59
N GLY A 849 16.16 2.64 26.03
CA GLY A 849 17.09 3.26 26.97
C GLY A 849 18.46 3.61 26.38
N ASP A 850 19.30 4.28 27.17
CA ASP A 850 20.67 4.64 26.79
C ASP A 850 21.57 3.41 26.62
N ASP A 851 21.19 2.31 27.26
CA ASP A 851 21.95 1.07 27.33
C ASP A 851 21.51 0.04 26.27
N LEU A 852 20.51 0.40 25.45
CA LEU A 852 19.97 -0.38 24.32
C LEU A 852 19.58 -1.81 24.70
N ARG A 853 18.98 -1.98 25.89
CA ARG A 853 18.46 -3.26 26.38
C ARG A 853 17.28 -3.72 25.52
N CYS A 854 17.24 -5.02 25.22
CA CYS A 854 16.10 -5.62 24.52
C CYS A 854 14.90 -5.73 25.48
N VAL A 855 13.76 -5.17 25.08
CA VAL A 855 12.50 -5.22 25.84
C VAL A 855 11.32 -5.55 24.92
N ALA A 856 10.20 -6.00 25.49
CA ALA A 856 8.96 -6.14 24.74
C ALA A 856 8.44 -4.75 24.33
N ASP A 857 8.09 -4.62 23.04
CA ASP A 857 7.47 -3.44 22.46
C ASP A 857 6.02 -3.39 22.88
N CYS A 858 5.61 -2.26 23.42
CA CYS A 858 4.23 -2.04 23.81
C CYS A 858 3.39 -1.33 22.73
N ASN A 859 3.97 -1.07 21.54
CA ASN A 859 3.23 -0.58 20.39
C ASN A 859 2.18 -1.63 19.94
N PRO A 860 0.88 -1.31 19.94
CA PRO A 860 -0.18 -2.24 19.53
C PRO A 860 0.01 -2.85 18.14
N ARG A 861 0.73 -2.15 17.25
CA ARG A 861 1.05 -2.65 15.91
C ARG A 861 1.97 -3.87 15.95
N ARG A 862 2.78 -4.01 16.99
CA ARG A 862 3.65 -5.18 17.16
C ARG A 862 3.04 -6.28 18.03
N ALA A 863 1.92 -6.02 18.72
CA ALA A 863 1.32 -6.99 19.63
C ALA A 863 1.03 -8.36 18.98
N ASN A 864 0.66 -8.39 17.70
CA ASN A 864 0.38 -9.62 16.95
C ASN A 864 1.55 -10.11 16.09
N GLN A 865 2.74 -9.51 16.26
CA GLN A 865 3.99 -9.94 15.64
C GLN A 865 4.71 -10.93 16.57
N ASP A 866 4.05 -12.00 16.98
CA ASP A 866 4.73 -13.12 17.64
C ASP A 866 4.80 -14.32 16.70
N SER A 867 5.94 -15.00 16.74
CA SER A 867 6.23 -16.19 15.94
C SER A 867 6.67 -17.37 16.80
N ARG A 868 6.54 -17.27 18.13
CA ARG A 868 6.93 -18.33 19.07
C ARG A 868 5.70 -19.10 19.52
N VAL A 869 5.82 -20.42 19.52
CA VAL A 869 4.73 -21.32 19.93
C VAL A 869 5.24 -22.32 20.95
N PHE A 870 4.50 -22.44 22.04
CA PHE A 870 4.77 -23.40 23.11
C PHE A 870 4.01 -24.71 22.88
N GLU A 871 4.63 -25.82 23.25
CA GLU A 871 3.96 -27.11 23.21
C GLU A 871 2.97 -27.28 24.36
N VAL A 872 1.82 -27.85 24.04
CA VAL A 872 0.80 -28.23 25.01
C VAL A 872 1.06 -29.68 25.42
N SER A 873 1.20 -29.91 26.73
CA SER A 873 1.40 -31.24 27.32
C SER A 873 0.29 -31.56 28.33
N ALA A 874 0.17 -32.82 28.76
CA ALA A 874 -0.88 -33.26 29.68
C ALA A 874 -0.32 -33.89 30.97
N LYS A 875 -0.88 -33.52 32.14
CA LYS A 875 -0.52 -34.15 33.44
C LYS A 875 -0.90 -35.62 33.50
N SER A 876 -2.00 -35.97 32.83
CA SER A 876 -2.55 -37.32 32.83
C SER A 876 -2.77 -37.82 31.41
N CYS A 877 -2.35 -39.06 31.16
CA CYS A 877 -2.51 -39.72 29.88
C CYS A 877 -3.97 -40.08 29.63
N THR A 878 -4.56 -39.52 28.58
CA THR A 878 -5.88 -39.94 28.09
C THR A 878 -5.69 -40.75 26.81
N ALA A 879 -6.07 -42.03 26.85
CA ALA A 879 -5.95 -42.91 25.69
C ALA A 879 -7.00 -42.54 24.63
N PRO A 880 -6.62 -42.41 23.34
CA PRO A 880 -7.57 -42.23 22.26
C PRO A 880 -8.50 -43.45 22.11
N PRO A 881 -9.73 -43.26 21.58
CA PRO A 881 -10.62 -44.39 21.28
C PRO A 881 -9.96 -45.38 20.31
N GLY A 882 -9.87 -46.66 20.70
CA GLY A 882 -9.37 -47.74 19.84
C GLY A 882 -7.85 -47.93 19.81
N VAL A 883 -7.08 -47.13 20.58
CA VAL A 883 -5.61 -47.25 20.67
C VAL A 883 -5.20 -47.54 22.12
N SER A 884 -4.43 -48.61 22.34
CA SER A 884 -3.97 -49.00 23.68
C SER A 884 -2.52 -48.59 23.90
N GLY A 885 -2.24 -47.76 24.90
CA GLY A 885 -0.88 -47.44 25.35
C GLY A 885 -0.28 -46.14 24.80
N ALA A 886 -0.99 -45.38 23.99
CA ALA A 886 -0.63 -44.03 23.56
C ALA A 886 -1.50 -42.97 24.24
N CYS A 887 -0.94 -41.81 24.56
CA CYS A 887 -1.70 -40.65 25.01
C CYS A 887 -2.07 -39.77 23.81
N ALA A 888 -3.28 -39.21 23.81
CA ALA A 888 -3.70 -38.25 22.79
C ALA A 888 -2.84 -36.97 22.81
N ILE A 889 -2.45 -36.53 24.01
CA ILE A 889 -1.46 -35.48 24.26
C ILE A 889 -0.35 -36.13 25.10
N GLY A 890 0.90 -35.94 24.68
CA GLY A 890 2.06 -36.48 25.36
C GLY A 890 2.16 -36.04 26.82
N PRO A 891 2.71 -36.89 27.71
CA PRO A 891 2.80 -36.60 29.13
C PRO A 891 3.71 -35.39 29.39
N ALA A 892 3.28 -34.53 30.31
CA ALA A 892 4.11 -33.50 30.90
C ALA A 892 5.22 -34.15 31.73
N THR A 893 6.38 -33.51 31.69
CA THR A 893 7.56 -33.80 32.48
C THR A 893 7.66 -32.79 33.64
N ALA A 894 8.60 -33.00 34.56
CA ALA A 894 8.91 -32.01 35.60
C ALA A 894 9.41 -30.67 35.03
N ASP A 895 9.67 -30.63 33.72
CA ASP A 895 10.24 -29.50 33.01
C ASP A 895 9.18 -28.61 32.36
N ASP A 896 7.94 -29.09 32.26
CA ASP A 896 6.83 -28.35 31.66
C ASP A 896 6.15 -27.48 32.73
N LEU A 897 6.47 -26.19 32.73
CA LEU A 897 5.97 -25.21 33.70
C LEU A 897 4.82 -24.36 33.15
N ALA A 898 4.66 -24.32 31.83
CA ALA A 898 3.58 -23.63 31.11
C ALA A 898 2.84 -24.63 30.21
N CYS A 899 1.63 -24.27 29.79
CA CYS A 899 0.87 -25.04 28.78
C CYS A 899 0.62 -26.51 29.13
N VAL A 900 0.46 -26.80 30.42
CA VAL A 900 0.16 -28.13 30.94
C VAL A 900 -1.34 -28.26 31.23
N LEU A 901 -2.02 -29.12 30.48
CA LEU A 901 -3.43 -29.43 30.67
C LEU A 901 -3.63 -30.53 31.71
N ASP A 902 -4.72 -30.46 32.48
CA ASP A 902 -5.05 -31.49 33.48
C ASP A 902 -5.46 -32.83 32.83
N SER A 903 -6.03 -32.79 31.62
CA SER A 903 -6.45 -33.96 30.84
C SER A 903 -6.31 -33.73 29.33
N GLY A 904 -6.50 -34.77 28.51
CA GLY A 904 -6.33 -34.75 27.05
C GLY A 904 -7.35 -33.93 26.25
N THR A 905 -7.95 -32.89 26.83
CA THR A 905 -8.95 -32.05 26.18
C THR A 905 -8.31 -31.05 25.23
N ALA A 906 -8.92 -30.87 24.06
CA ALA A 906 -8.51 -29.83 23.11
C ALA A 906 -8.59 -28.42 23.72
N LEU A 907 -7.60 -27.59 23.40
CA LEU A 907 -7.62 -26.16 23.69
C LEU A 907 -8.83 -25.47 23.04
N GLY A 908 -9.21 -24.34 23.62
CA GLY A 908 -10.24 -23.48 23.07
C GLY A 908 -10.44 -22.23 23.91
N PRO A 909 -11.18 -21.25 23.37
CA PRO A 909 -11.56 -20.04 24.11
C PRO A 909 -12.25 -20.38 25.43
N GLY A 910 -11.91 -19.65 26.49
CA GLY A 910 -12.47 -19.84 27.83
C GLY A 910 -12.12 -21.17 28.52
N LYS A 911 -11.30 -22.03 27.92
CA LYS A 911 -10.83 -23.30 28.52
C LYS A 911 -9.49 -23.10 29.24
N PRO A 912 -9.14 -23.98 30.21
CA PRO A 912 -7.79 -24.00 30.78
C PRO A 912 -6.73 -24.10 29.69
N GLY A 913 -5.67 -23.29 29.81
CA GLY A 913 -4.59 -23.23 28.82
C GLY A 913 -4.85 -22.36 27.60
N ALA A 914 -5.90 -21.52 27.59
CA ALA A 914 -6.19 -20.61 26.47
C ALA A 914 -5.02 -19.66 26.11
N ALA A 915 -4.18 -19.29 27.09
CA ALA A 915 -2.97 -18.49 26.86
C ALA A 915 -1.93 -19.20 25.95
N CYS A 916 -2.02 -20.51 25.79
CA CYS A 916 -1.13 -21.31 24.96
C CYS A 916 -1.61 -21.45 23.51
N ILE A 917 -2.73 -20.81 23.17
CA ILE A 917 -3.19 -20.75 21.79
C ILE A 917 -2.31 -19.74 21.05
N PHE A 918 -1.61 -20.21 20.02
CA PHE A 918 -0.90 -19.28 19.15
C PHE A 918 -1.91 -18.49 18.32
N HIS A 919 -1.80 -17.17 18.40
CA HIS A 919 -2.58 -16.24 17.62
C HIS A 919 -1.68 -15.14 17.08
N SER A 920 -1.65 -15.02 15.76
CA SER A 920 -0.90 -13.98 15.05
C SER A 920 -1.84 -13.24 14.10
N LEU A 921 -1.31 -12.27 13.36
CA LEU A 921 -2.05 -11.54 12.32
C LEU A 921 -2.74 -12.45 11.30
N THR A 922 -2.17 -13.62 11.01
CA THR A 922 -2.57 -14.47 9.88
C THR A 922 -2.94 -15.90 10.28
N HIS A 923 -2.49 -16.40 11.43
CA HIS A 923 -2.64 -17.80 11.83
C HIS A 923 -3.16 -17.96 13.25
N ARG A 924 -3.95 -19.02 13.48
CA ARG A 924 -4.41 -19.46 14.79
C ARG A 924 -4.34 -20.99 14.92
N PHE A 925 -3.58 -21.50 15.88
CA PHE A 925 -3.40 -22.94 16.10
C PHE A 925 -2.77 -23.24 17.48
N ALA A 926 -2.59 -24.52 17.78
CA ALA A 926 -1.79 -24.99 18.91
C ALA A 926 -0.93 -26.19 18.47
N VAL A 927 0.20 -26.40 19.15
CA VAL A 927 1.05 -27.58 18.98
C VAL A 927 0.93 -28.47 20.20
N TYR A 928 0.39 -29.66 20.02
CA TYR A 928 0.29 -30.68 21.06
C TYR A 928 1.52 -31.58 21.04
N ARG A 929 2.13 -31.80 22.20
CA ARG A 929 3.28 -32.69 22.34
C ARG A 929 2.90 -34.14 22.00
N GLY A 930 3.80 -34.85 21.32
CA GLY A 930 3.71 -36.29 21.08
C GLY A 930 4.16 -37.13 22.27
N ASN A 931 3.99 -38.45 22.21
CA ASN A 931 4.47 -39.34 23.28
C ASN A 931 6.01 -39.40 23.37
N GLU A 932 6.73 -38.96 22.32
CA GLU A 932 8.17 -38.71 22.37
C GLU A 932 8.46 -37.20 22.32
N PRO A 933 9.56 -36.74 22.96
CA PRO A 933 9.95 -35.34 22.88
C PRO A 933 10.23 -34.90 21.44
N SER A 934 9.77 -33.70 21.09
CA SER A 934 10.11 -33.06 19.82
C SER A 934 11.63 -32.91 19.68
N LYS A 935 12.14 -33.18 18.49
CA LYS A 935 13.57 -33.04 18.18
C LYS A 935 13.81 -31.72 17.49
N ARG A 936 14.92 -31.08 17.83
CA ARG A 936 15.42 -29.88 17.18
C ARG A 936 15.40 -30.05 15.67
N ASP A 937 14.97 -29.02 14.95
CA ASP A 937 14.83 -28.98 13.49
C ASP A 937 13.71 -29.88 12.92
N MET A 938 12.80 -30.41 13.74
CA MET A 938 11.50 -30.87 13.23
C MET A 938 10.72 -29.69 12.65
N VAL A 939 10.05 -29.91 11.51
CA VAL A 939 9.37 -28.82 10.77
C VAL A 939 7.95 -29.21 10.39
N PHE A 940 6.98 -28.34 10.71
CA PHE A 940 5.70 -28.31 9.99
C PHE A 940 5.78 -27.33 8.83
N SER A 941 5.49 -27.79 7.62
CA SER A 941 5.48 -26.95 6.41
C SER A 941 4.10 -26.91 5.77
N TRP A 942 3.64 -25.74 5.34
CA TRP A 942 2.45 -25.55 4.52
C TRP A 942 2.56 -24.31 3.63
N ILE A 943 1.65 -24.17 2.66
CA ILE A 943 1.61 -23.02 1.77
C ILE A 943 0.25 -22.33 1.92
N VAL A 944 0.29 -21.04 2.25
CA VAL A 944 -0.86 -20.14 2.14
C VAL A 944 -0.88 -19.56 0.72
N THR A 945 -2.06 -19.49 0.11
CA THR A 945 -2.25 -18.97 -1.25
C THR A 945 -3.52 -18.12 -1.33
N GLY A 946 -3.60 -17.27 -2.36
CA GLY A 946 -4.61 -16.21 -2.45
C GLY A 946 -4.24 -15.02 -1.56
N GLY A 947 -5.20 -14.14 -1.29
CA GLY A 947 -5.00 -12.96 -0.46
C GLY A 947 -5.29 -11.65 -1.17
N PHE A 948 -4.93 -10.55 -0.52
CA PHE A 948 -5.24 -9.22 -1.03
C PHE A 948 -4.35 -8.88 -2.23
N THR A 949 -4.96 -8.38 -3.29
CA THR A 949 -4.22 -7.81 -4.43
C THR A 949 -4.83 -6.44 -4.73
N PRO A 950 -4.04 -5.36 -4.73
CA PRO A 950 -4.56 -4.03 -5.01
C PRO A 950 -5.12 -3.95 -6.44
N LEU A 951 -6.23 -3.23 -6.61
CA LEU A 951 -6.77 -2.91 -7.92
C LEU A 951 -5.85 -1.88 -8.58
N THR A 952 -5.26 -2.29 -9.71
CA THR A 952 -4.37 -1.43 -10.49
C THR A 952 -4.75 -1.49 -11.97
N ALA A 953 -4.62 -0.37 -12.66
CA ALA A 953 -4.57 -0.33 -14.12
C ALA A 953 -3.09 -0.30 -14.55
N ASN A 954 -2.71 -1.16 -15.49
CA ASN A 954 -1.35 -1.17 -16.05
C ASN A 954 -1.32 -0.36 -17.36
N LEU A 955 -0.63 0.77 -17.36
CA LEU A 955 -0.48 1.65 -18.53
C LEU A 955 0.39 1.01 -19.61
N ALA A 956 1.39 0.21 -19.21
CA ALA A 956 2.27 -0.52 -20.12
C ALA A 956 1.63 -1.79 -20.71
N ALA A 957 0.34 -2.03 -20.51
CA ALA A 957 -0.33 -3.26 -20.97
C ALA A 957 -0.24 -3.47 -22.50
N GLN A 958 -0.09 -2.39 -23.27
CA GLN A 958 -0.05 -2.42 -24.73
C GLN A 958 1.31 -1.96 -25.31
N SER A 959 2.30 -1.65 -24.47
CA SER A 959 3.56 -1.03 -24.89
C SER A 959 4.81 -1.55 -24.17
N ARG A 960 5.99 -0.99 -24.52
CA ARG A 960 7.30 -1.44 -23.99
C ARG A 960 7.91 -0.52 -22.94
N ALA A 961 7.51 0.75 -22.88
CA ALA A 961 8.03 1.72 -21.92
C ALA A 961 6.98 2.79 -21.64
N VAL A 962 6.81 3.13 -20.36
CA VAL A 962 5.94 4.22 -19.89
C VAL A 962 6.73 5.06 -18.89
N SER A 963 6.52 6.37 -18.94
CA SER A 963 6.99 7.37 -18.00
C SER A 963 5.84 8.35 -17.75
N PRO A 964 4.82 7.97 -16.95
CA PRO A 964 3.66 8.81 -16.71
C PRO A 964 4.08 10.15 -16.10
N GLN A 965 3.56 11.26 -16.62
CA GLN A 965 3.86 12.62 -16.15
C GLN A 965 2.71 13.17 -15.31
N SER A 966 1.49 13.17 -15.83
CA SER A 966 0.29 13.63 -15.11
C SER A 966 -0.96 12.84 -15.43
N MET A 967 -1.96 12.96 -14.56
CA MET A 967 -3.21 12.23 -14.61
C MET A 967 -4.40 13.13 -14.24
N VAL A 968 -5.39 13.20 -15.14
CA VAL A 968 -6.60 13.99 -14.95
C VAL A 968 -7.83 13.11 -15.15
N PHE A 969 -8.82 13.21 -14.25
CA PHE A 969 -10.12 12.59 -14.47
C PHE A 969 -10.97 13.43 -15.43
N VAL A 970 -11.58 12.77 -16.41
CA VAL A 970 -12.43 13.40 -17.43
C VAL A 970 -13.87 12.90 -17.25
N PRO A 971 -14.72 13.60 -16.46
CA PRO A 971 -16.07 13.16 -16.12
C PRO A 971 -16.95 12.89 -17.34
N GLN A 972 -16.77 13.68 -18.40
CA GLN A 972 -17.57 13.67 -19.63
C GLN A 972 -17.54 12.32 -20.35
N ILE A 973 -16.43 11.59 -20.22
CA ILE A 973 -16.24 10.27 -20.82
C ILE A 973 -16.05 9.16 -19.78
N GLY A 974 -16.00 9.51 -18.49
CA GLY A 974 -15.81 8.56 -17.38
C GLY A 974 -14.45 7.87 -17.41
N GLN A 975 -13.40 8.55 -17.87
CA GLN A 975 -12.05 7.98 -18.05
C GLN A 975 -11.01 8.84 -17.34
N LEU A 976 -9.90 8.21 -16.95
CA LEU A 976 -8.69 8.93 -16.57
C LEU A 976 -7.84 9.12 -17.83
N ALA A 977 -7.36 10.33 -18.02
CA ALA A 977 -6.40 10.65 -19.05
C ALA A 977 -5.02 10.77 -18.41
N VAL A 978 -4.05 10.02 -18.91
CA VAL A 978 -2.68 9.99 -18.43
C VAL A 978 -1.76 10.43 -19.55
N ALA A 979 -1.00 11.49 -19.33
CA ALA A 979 0.03 11.91 -20.27
C ALA A 979 1.34 11.16 -19.99
N ASP A 980 1.93 10.59 -21.02
CA ASP A 980 3.11 9.73 -20.92
C ASP A 980 4.33 10.37 -21.59
N GLY A 981 5.38 10.58 -20.82
CA GLY A 981 6.62 11.21 -21.25
C GLY A 981 7.56 10.29 -22.04
N ALA A 982 7.21 9.01 -22.24
CA ALA A 982 8.00 8.08 -23.02
C ALA A 982 7.49 8.01 -24.47
N SER A 983 6.76 6.96 -24.83
CA SER A 983 6.30 6.71 -26.21
C SER A 983 4.78 6.66 -26.36
N GLU A 984 4.01 6.71 -25.28
CA GLU A 984 2.57 6.46 -25.36
C GLU A 984 1.72 7.71 -25.58
N GLY A 985 2.31 8.90 -25.48
CA GLY A 985 1.63 10.15 -25.75
C GLY A 985 0.53 10.46 -24.73
N LEU A 986 -0.73 10.11 -25.06
CA LEU A 986 -1.90 10.23 -24.20
C LEU A 986 -2.62 8.88 -24.06
N VAL A 987 -2.74 8.40 -22.83
CA VAL A 987 -3.38 7.12 -22.47
C VAL A 987 -4.72 7.38 -21.80
N LEU A 988 -5.79 6.76 -22.28
CA LEU A 988 -7.09 6.78 -21.58
C LEU A 988 -7.33 5.47 -20.85
N VAL A 989 -7.68 5.54 -19.57
CA VAL A 989 -8.02 4.41 -18.71
C VAL A 989 -9.52 4.45 -18.41
N SER A 990 -10.24 3.38 -18.76
CA SER A 990 -11.66 3.27 -18.44
C SER A 990 -11.84 2.88 -16.97
N LEU A 991 -12.73 3.59 -16.27
CA LEU A 991 -13.13 3.24 -14.91
C LEU A 991 -14.12 2.06 -14.85
N ASP A 992 -14.70 1.64 -15.99
CA ASP A 992 -15.58 0.46 -16.06
C ASP A 992 -14.78 -0.85 -15.95
N SER A 993 -13.65 -0.92 -16.66
CA SER A 993 -12.81 -2.11 -16.74
C SER A 993 -11.54 -2.01 -15.90
N VAL A 994 -11.17 -0.79 -15.49
CA VAL A 994 -9.89 -0.41 -14.86
C VAL A 994 -8.73 -0.90 -15.71
N SER A 995 -8.77 -0.50 -16.99
CA SER A 995 -7.79 -0.87 -17.99
C SER A 995 -7.66 0.22 -19.05
N VAL A 996 -6.54 0.21 -19.78
CA VAL A 996 -6.33 1.07 -20.95
C VAL A 996 -7.45 0.82 -21.96
N SER A 997 -8.13 1.89 -22.35
CA SER A 997 -9.24 1.89 -23.31
C SER A 997 -8.80 2.42 -24.68
N ARG A 998 -7.96 3.46 -24.71
CA ARG A 998 -7.44 4.10 -25.94
C ARG A 998 -6.03 4.64 -25.71
N LEU A 999 -5.26 4.71 -26.79
CA LEU A 999 -3.91 5.29 -26.84
C LEU A 999 -3.85 6.24 -28.03
N PHE A 1000 -3.18 7.37 -27.83
CA PHE A 1000 -2.85 8.32 -28.89
C PHE A 1000 -1.34 8.52 -28.90
N PHE A 1001 -0.69 8.13 -30.00
CA PHE A 1001 0.76 8.23 -30.21
C PHE A 1001 1.04 8.91 -31.55
#